data_AF-F0WR76-F1
#
_entry.id   AF-F0WR76-F1
#
_cell.length_a   1.000
_cell.length_b   1.000
_cell.length_c   1.000
_cell.angle_alpha   90.00
_cell.angle_beta   90.00
_cell.angle_gamma   90.00
#
_symmetry.space_group_name_H-M   'P 1'
#
loop_
_entity.id
_entity.type
_entity.pdbx_description
1 polymer ?
#
loop_
_entity_poly.entity_id
_entity_poly.type
_entity_poly.pdbx_seq_one_letter_code
_entity_poly.pdbx_strand_id
1 'polypeptide(L)'
;MEGALYAWIEQQKCLLTCEQNEEITQMQQELDVLDDRANPNVLQHLQLVQSSLGLFGRTVWTLALPRWHWTTKAHAFSIGDIVRIRNASSTSDKIQTTNQCTSVVTKLEEFCIHIAMQASDSETKSESDIGGRGAITVDRLVNTTTYSKLSATLEGICKGDHPLISILFENQLPQWSESRSIDPFNPHLNTSQLESIKLALASKDIAIIHGPPGTGKTTTIVELILQAVIHNKQKVLVCAPSNIAVDTVLEKLSQCPAISQYKVRLLRIGHPARVTANVLQHCFDAQVSNAENTAIVDDIRMEIQQMERTITNIREKARKQKRTQTGQTCDLYKLIRSNRKEIHKRERNVIQNLLQQSHVIFATNMGASTKLLKDIKFDIAIIDEAAQALEVSCWIPIMKAKRVVLAGDHCQLPPTIKSRKAAEDGLQVTLFDRLMERAKMRGFEGIVKMLDIQYRMHDDICRWSSDAMYQSALKSFEGVAARTLQDLGTFVRHENEVFVTLPEGVFQVDPSVLGATLYLLDTAGCDLNEEKEQVDTSKFKKDKDARDIASVLSCSKSNPGEALLVDIHVRSLVQAGIPAHDIAVITPYNKQVQVLKSRLSEAFPSLEIRSVDGFQGCEKEAVVMSLVRSNKKHEAGFLADERRMNVAVTRAKRHVALICDSETISAHSFLRNLVQHFEAFGEVRFATEILSEYSVSGERVVEKRRCNRSRGTRRPVTQKDTVEPSAKNYNLVSISKASELKRKVESDIQDDDEILQTAVAFEVLASSSSCDEGDNDIEGDGTAETSKHEYTCIPDAVRKPNVRSSKKKGKKGKAISKVTKEIAESSFLDRQVAESRFCGFRDLMGIQCEERTHLVYGSICICCKARFCLKHIQAEIHGCTRAIRERAVQQDKAHRTMTSQQKNSLKQKLHSQMEAKTKGRAKKSVQKKKK
;
A
#
# COMPACT_ATOMS: atom_id res chain seq x y z
N MET A 1 40.32 21.06 -9.22
CA MET A 1 39.31 21.18 -8.15
C MET A 1 37.94 20.88 -8.73
N GLU A 2 37.34 21.74 -9.56
CA GLU A 2 36.11 21.43 -10.34
C GLU A 2 36.13 20.02 -10.98
N GLY A 3 37.29 19.63 -11.54
CA GLY A 3 37.48 18.33 -12.21
C GLY A 3 37.10 17.08 -11.41
N ALA A 4 37.12 17.08 -10.07
CA ALA A 4 36.72 15.91 -9.27
C ALA A 4 35.19 15.72 -9.27
N LEU A 5 34.45 16.81 -9.03
CA LEU A 5 33.00 16.85 -9.17
C LEU A 5 32.58 16.58 -10.62
N TYR A 6 33.25 17.23 -11.59
CA TYR A 6 32.95 17.09 -13.00
C TYR A 6 33.17 15.65 -13.52
N ALA A 7 34.29 15.00 -13.15
CA ALA A 7 34.56 13.62 -13.53
C ALA A 7 33.50 12.64 -12.96
N TRP A 8 33.10 12.81 -11.70
CA TRP A 8 32.01 12.04 -11.11
C TRP A 8 30.67 12.30 -11.82
N ILE A 9 30.37 13.54 -12.19
CA ILE A 9 29.15 13.90 -12.94
C ILE A 9 29.12 13.25 -14.34
N GLU A 10 30.22 13.28 -15.09
CA GLU A 10 30.28 12.62 -16.41
C GLU A 10 30.25 11.09 -16.29
N GLN A 11 30.89 10.51 -15.27
CA GLN A 11 30.74 9.07 -14.96
C GLN A 11 29.27 8.73 -14.69
N GLN A 12 28.59 9.46 -13.81
CA GLN A 12 27.19 9.22 -13.49
C GLN A 12 26.25 9.40 -14.70
N LYS A 13 26.50 10.36 -15.59
CA LYS A 13 25.78 10.47 -16.87
C LYS A 13 25.97 9.23 -17.74
N CYS A 14 27.20 8.72 -17.85
CA CYS A 14 27.50 7.50 -18.61
C CYS A 14 26.78 6.27 -18.02
N LEU A 15 26.87 6.08 -16.69
CA LEU A 15 26.22 5.00 -15.97
C LEU A 15 24.69 5.03 -16.12
N LEU A 16 24.06 6.19 -15.93
CA LEU A 16 22.61 6.39 -16.13
C LEU A 16 22.18 6.16 -17.59
N THR A 17 23.04 6.50 -18.56
CA THR A 17 22.76 6.23 -19.98
C THR A 17 22.85 4.73 -20.28
N CYS A 18 23.81 4.01 -19.68
CA CYS A 18 23.92 2.56 -19.79
C CYS A 18 22.71 1.85 -19.17
N GLU A 19 22.29 2.26 -17.97
CA GLU A 19 21.09 1.74 -17.30
C GLU A 19 19.81 2.03 -18.09
N GLN A 20 19.63 3.27 -18.58
CA GLN A 20 18.49 3.64 -19.41
C GLN A 20 18.41 2.80 -20.69
N ASN A 21 19.55 2.58 -21.35
CA ASN A 21 19.60 1.78 -22.58
C ASN A 21 19.30 0.30 -22.32
N GLU A 22 19.77 -0.26 -21.19
CA GLU A 22 19.46 -1.64 -20.79
C GLU A 22 17.97 -1.80 -20.47
N GLU A 23 17.37 -0.91 -19.68
CA GLU A 23 15.93 -0.95 -19.36
C GLU A 23 15.08 -0.83 -20.64
N ILE A 24 15.45 0.06 -21.56
CA ILE A 24 14.78 0.21 -22.86
C ILE A 24 14.90 -1.05 -23.71
N THR A 25 16.09 -1.65 -23.76
CA THR A 25 16.37 -2.85 -24.57
C THR A 25 15.60 -4.06 -24.02
N GLN A 26 15.62 -4.27 -22.71
CA GLN A 26 14.85 -5.32 -22.05
C GLN A 26 13.34 -5.13 -22.27
N MET A 27 12.81 -3.91 -22.12
CA MET A 27 11.39 -3.63 -22.37
C MET A 27 10.97 -3.82 -23.83
N GLN A 28 11.84 -3.48 -24.79
CA GLN A 28 11.59 -3.75 -26.22
C GLN A 28 11.56 -5.25 -26.50
N GLN A 29 12.54 -6.01 -25.98
CA GLN A 29 12.56 -7.47 -26.10
C GLN A 29 11.33 -8.14 -25.44
N GLU A 30 10.92 -7.68 -24.25
CA GLU A 30 9.69 -8.14 -23.59
C GLU A 30 8.43 -7.85 -24.43
N LEU A 31 8.39 -6.73 -25.17
CA LEU A 31 7.27 -6.38 -26.05
C LEU A 31 7.27 -7.15 -27.38
N ASP A 32 8.44 -7.38 -27.99
CA ASP A 32 8.57 -7.98 -29.31
C ASP A 32 8.57 -9.53 -29.29
N VAL A 33 8.99 -10.17 -28.19
CA VAL A 33 9.12 -11.63 -28.08
C VAL A 33 7.88 -12.32 -27.48
N LEU A 34 7.13 -11.63 -26.60
CA LEU A 34 5.96 -12.20 -25.93
C LEU A 34 4.66 -11.84 -26.67
N ASP A 35 3.86 -12.85 -27.05
CA ASP A 35 2.49 -12.65 -27.56
C ASP A 35 1.72 -11.69 -26.64
N ASP A 36 1.14 -10.61 -27.20
CA ASP A 36 0.32 -9.59 -26.50
C ASP A 36 -0.65 -10.23 -25.48
N ARG A 37 -1.22 -11.40 -25.80
CA ARG A 37 -2.15 -12.12 -24.92
C ARG A 37 -1.50 -12.61 -23.64
N ALA A 38 -0.25 -13.06 -23.69
CA ALA A 38 0.54 -13.48 -22.52
C ALA A 38 1.29 -12.31 -21.88
N ASN A 39 1.72 -11.31 -22.66
CA ASN A 39 2.65 -10.26 -22.27
C ASN A 39 2.12 -9.36 -21.11
N PRO A 40 2.77 -9.29 -19.93
CA PRO A 40 2.29 -8.49 -18.81
C PRO A 40 2.40 -6.97 -19.04
N ASN A 41 3.16 -6.53 -20.04
CA ASN A 41 3.32 -5.12 -20.42
C ASN A 41 2.25 -4.63 -21.43
N VAL A 42 1.27 -5.46 -21.81
CA VAL A 42 0.25 -5.12 -22.81
C VAL A 42 -1.18 -5.38 -22.32
N LEU A 43 -2.05 -4.38 -22.50
CA LEU A 43 -3.50 -4.48 -22.31
C LEU A 43 -4.24 -4.30 -23.64
N GLN A 44 -4.85 -5.36 -24.14
CA GLN A 44 -5.63 -5.37 -25.39
C GLN A 44 -7.14 -5.12 -25.16
N HIS A 45 -7.87 -4.90 -26.25
CA HIS A 45 -9.34 -4.87 -26.31
C HIS A 45 -10.02 -3.78 -25.46
N LEU A 46 -9.29 -2.75 -25.07
CA LEU A 46 -9.82 -1.60 -24.33
C LEU A 46 -10.72 -0.73 -25.22
N GLN A 47 -11.65 -0.01 -24.60
CA GLN A 47 -12.55 0.95 -25.24
C GLN A 47 -12.57 2.27 -24.47
N LEU A 48 -12.57 3.40 -25.18
CA LEU A 48 -12.72 4.73 -24.57
C LEU A 48 -14.16 4.91 -24.06
N VAL A 49 -14.31 4.98 -22.74
CA VAL A 49 -15.61 5.15 -22.06
C VAL A 49 -15.90 6.61 -21.74
N GLN A 50 -14.90 7.34 -21.28
CA GLN A 50 -15.04 8.72 -20.83
C GLN A 50 -13.78 9.54 -21.11
N SER A 51 -13.98 10.83 -21.35
CA SER A 51 -12.98 11.87 -21.48
C SER A 51 -13.31 12.97 -20.47
N SER A 52 -12.30 13.55 -19.81
CA SER A 52 -12.49 14.46 -18.69
C SER A 52 -11.33 15.45 -18.54
N LEU A 53 -11.57 16.58 -17.87
CA LEU A 53 -10.53 17.56 -17.56
C LEU A 53 -9.94 17.28 -16.17
N GLY A 54 -8.70 16.80 -16.14
CA GLY A 54 -7.93 16.60 -14.91
C GLY A 54 -7.17 17.85 -14.46
N LEU A 55 -6.41 17.71 -13.38
CA LEU A 55 -5.58 18.76 -12.80
C LEU A 55 -4.58 19.34 -13.82
N PHE A 56 -4.30 20.63 -13.70
CA PHE A 56 -3.51 21.39 -14.67
C PHE A 56 -4.07 21.27 -16.10
N GLY A 57 -5.39 21.24 -16.26
CA GLY A 57 -6.09 21.33 -17.54
C GLY A 57 -5.81 20.19 -18.53
N ARG A 58 -5.27 19.06 -18.07
CA ARG A 58 -4.93 17.90 -18.92
C ARG A 58 -6.19 17.10 -19.24
N THR A 59 -6.32 16.63 -20.48
CA THR A 59 -7.35 15.64 -20.82
C THR A 59 -6.98 14.28 -20.23
N VAL A 60 -7.89 13.69 -19.47
CA VAL A 60 -7.78 12.33 -18.93
C VAL A 60 -8.83 11.45 -19.59
N TRP A 61 -8.38 10.35 -20.19
CA TRP A 61 -9.21 9.32 -20.83
C TRP A 61 -9.35 8.11 -19.93
N THR A 62 -10.58 7.60 -19.78
CA THR A 62 -10.90 6.34 -19.12
C THR A 62 -11.09 5.26 -20.18
N LEU A 63 -10.15 4.31 -20.24
CA LEU A 63 -10.20 3.15 -21.13
C LEU A 63 -10.61 1.91 -20.32
N ALA A 64 -11.67 1.20 -20.73
CA ALA A 64 -12.17 0.04 -19.99
C ALA A 64 -12.19 -1.25 -20.84
N LEU A 65 -12.05 -2.39 -20.16
CA LEU A 65 -12.35 -3.70 -20.74
C LEU A 65 -13.87 -3.85 -20.93
N PRO A 66 -14.34 -4.30 -22.11
CA PRO A 66 -15.76 -4.48 -22.36
C PRO A 66 -16.31 -5.68 -21.55
N ARG A 67 -17.58 -5.60 -21.11
CA ARG A 67 -18.21 -6.49 -20.11
C ARG A 67 -18.22 -8.00 -20.38
N TRP A 68 -17.80 -8.42 -21.57
CA TRP A 68 -17.72 -9.81 -22.00
C TRP A 68 -16.27 -10.35 -21.97
N HIS A 69 -15.33 -9.53 -21.50
CA HIS A 69 -13.89 -9.81 -21.41
C HIS A 69 -13.34 -9.63 -19.98
N TRP A 70 -14.19 -9.68 -18.95
CA TRP A 70 -13.88 -9.46 -17.53
C TRP A 70 -13.00 -10.55 -16.86
N THR A 71 -12.24 -11.32 -17.64
CA THR A 71 -11.15 -12.16 -17.13
C THR A 71 -9.92 -11.28 -16.86
N THR A 72 -9.71 -10.89 -15.61
CA THR A 72 -8.58 -10.03 -15.18
C THR A 72 -7.24 -10.76 -15.35
N LYS A 73 -6.53 -10.47 -16.43
CA LYS A 73 -5.13 -10.87 -16.64
C LYS A 73 -4.23 -10.04 -15.72
N ALA A 74 -3.34 -10.70 -14.96
CA ALA A 74 -2.31 -10.01 -14.18
C ALA A 74 -1.37 -9.20 -15.10
N HIS A 75 -1.09 -7.95 -14.74
CA HIS A 75 -0.39 -7.00 -15.59
C HIS A 75 0.65 -6.17 -14.82
N ALA A 76 1.69 -5.67 -15.50
CA ALA A 76 2.77 -4.91 -14.89
C ALA A 76 2.51 -3.38 -14.78
N PHE A 77 1.36 -2.89 -15.28
CA PHE A 77 1.03 -1.47 -15.24
C PHE A 77 0.86 -0.95 -13.82
N SER A 78 1.47 0.20 -13.55
CA SER A 78 1.33 1.02 -12.35
C SER A 78 0.85 2.43 -12.71
N ILE A 79 0.28 3.13 -11.74
CA ILE A 79 0.06 4.58 -11.84
C ILE A 79 1.41 5.26 -12.09
N GLY A 80 1.44 6.28 -12.95
CA GLY A 80 2.64 7.06 -13.28
C GLY A 80 3.52 6.47 -14.39
N ASP A 81 3.19 5.29 -14.91
CA ASP A 81 3.90 4.69 -16.04
C ASP A 81 3.64 5.47 -17.34
N ILE A 82 4.62 5.49 -18.24
CA ILE A 82 4.45 6.01 -19.60
C ILE A 82 3.87 4.89 -20.45
N VAL A 83 2.84 5.18 -21.24
CA VAL A 83 2.17 4.18 -22.10
C VAL A 83 1.95 4.68 -23.52
N ARG A 84 2.09 3.77 -24.48
CA ARG A 84 1.79 3.95 -25.91
C ARG A 84 0.36 3.47 -26.17
N ILE A 85 -0.37 4.21 -27.02
CA ILE A 85 -1.69 3.78 -27.52
C ILE A 85 -1.53 3.20 -28.93
N ARG A 86 -1.92 1.94 -29.13
CA ARG A 86 -2.09 1.26 -30.43
C ARG A 86 -3.59 1.18 -30.79
N ASN A 87 -3.91 1.32 -32.08
CA ASN A 87 -5.28 1.18 -32.60
C ASN A 87 -5.36 -0.03 -33.55
N ALA A 88 -6.36 -0.89 -33.37
CA ALA A 88 -6.49 -2.15 -34.12
C ALA A 88 -6.84 -2.01 -35.63
N SER A 89 -6.87 -0.79 -36.17
CA SER A 89 -7.21 -0.51 -37.58
C SER A 89 -6.01 -0.22 -38.49
N SER A 90 -4.78 -0.18 -37.96
CA SER A 90 -3.55 0.06 -38.72
C SER A 90 -2.76 -1.25 -38.94
N THR A 91 -3.39 -2.25 -39.55
CA THR A 91 -2.83 -3.60 -39.74
C THR A 91 -2.20 -3.78 -41.13
N SER A 92 -1.40 -2.80 -41.56
CA SER A 92 -0.66 -2.86 -42.82
C SER A 92 0.67 -2.09 -42.72
N ASP A 93 1.75 -2.84 -42.86
CA ASP A 93 3.13 -2.42 -43.13
C ASP A 93 3.93 -1.61 -42.11
N LYS A 94 5.25 -1.68 -42.33
CA LYS A 94 6.34 -1.37 -41.41
C LYS A 94 6.53 0.13 -41.24
N ILE A 95 6.83 0.53 -40.00
CA ILE A 95 7.63 1.72 -39.65
C ILE A 95 7.20 3.03 -40.35
N GLN A 96 6.13 3.65 -39.85
CA GLN A 96 6.01 5.10 -39.87
C GLN A 96 5.96 5.64 -38.43
N THR A 97 7.03 6.32 -38.03
CA THR A 97 7.33 6.73 -36.65
C THR A 97 6.63 8.03 -36.22
N THR A 98 5.70 8.55 -37.02
CA THR A 98 5.31 9.96 -37.02
C THR A 98 4.08 10.31 -36.18
N ASN A 99 3.39 9.36 -35.53
CA ASN A 99 2.16 9.67 -34.79
C ASN A 99 1.85 8.81 -33.54
N GLN A 100 2.88 8.24 -32.89
CA GLN A 100 2.69 7.56 -31.60
C GLN A 100 2.34 8.57 -30.50
N CYS A 101 1.09 8.59 -30.04
CA CYS A 101 0.71 9.36 -28.86
C CYS A 101 1.18 8.64 -27.60
N THR A 102 1.90 9.37 -26.74
CA THR A 102 2.32 8.88 -25.42
C THR A 102 1.50 9.55 -24.33
N SER A 103 1.13 8.78 -23.32
CA SER A 103 0.30 9.23 -22.20
C SER A 103 0.85 8.68 -20.90
N VAL A 104 0.39 9.22 -19.77
CA VAL A 104 0.84 8.79 -18.43
C VAL A 104 -0.35 8.21 -17.67
N VAL A 105 -0.18 7.01 -17.09
CA VAL A 105 -1.22 6.40 -16.25
C VAL A 105 -1.48 7.28 -15.02
N THR A 106 -2.74 7.61 -14.77
CA THR A 106 -3.17 8.37 -13.59
C THR A 106 -3.86 7.47 -12.58
N LYS A 107 -4.79 6.62 -13.02
CA LYS A 107 -5.50 5.70 -12.13
C LYS A 107 -5.63 4.33 -12.78
N LEU A 108 -5.54 3.29 -11.96
CA LEU A 108 -5.87 1.92 -12.32
C LEU A 108 -7.07 1.47 -11.47
N GLU A 109 -7.96 0.72 -12.09
CA GLU A 109 -9.09 0.02 -11.48
C GLU A 109 -9.17 -1.37 -12.13
N GLU A 110 -9.80 -2.33 -11.46
CA GLU A 110 -9.90 -3.75 -11.87
C GLU A 110 -10.27 -3.97 -13.35
N PHE A 111 -11.11 -3.11 -13.92
CA PHE A 111 -11.56 -3.19 -15.31
C PHE A 111 -11.28 -1.93 -16.16
N CYS A 112 -10.57 -0.93 -15.64
CA CYS A 112 -10.26 0.27 -16.43
C CYS A 112 -8.95 0.99 -16.04
N ILE A 113 -8.30 1.57 -17.04
CA ILE A 113 -7.07 2.35 -16.95
C ILE A 113 -7.35 3.79 -17.37
N HIS A 114 -6.96 4.75 -16.53
CA HIS A 114 -7.15 6.18 -16.76
C HIS A 114 -5.81 6.80 -17.16
N ILE A 115 -5.73 7.41 -18.33
CA ILE A 115 -4.48 7.94 -18.90
C ILE A 115 -4.59 9.44 -19.16
N ALA A 116 -3.60 10.21 -18.72
CA ALA A 116 -3.48 11.63 -18.99
C ALA A 116 -2.70 11.86 -20.29
N MET A 117 -3.34 12.57 -21.23
CA MET A 117 -2.74 12.96 -22.50
C MET A 117 -1.73 14.10 -22.30
N GLN A 118 -0.68 14.14 -23.13
CA GLN A 118 0.25 15.26 -23.13
C GLN A 118 -0.39 16.52 -23.76
N ALA A 119 0.03 17.70 -23.29
CA ALA A 119 -0.60 18.96 -23.67
C ALA A 119 -0.48 19.27 -25.18
N SER A 120 0.62 18.87 -25.81
CA SER A 120 0.89 18.99 -27.26
C SER A 120 -0.11 18.20 -28.11
N ASP A 121 -0.39 16.95 -27.76
CA ASP A 121 -1.41 16.13 -28.42
C ASP A 121 -2.83 16.68 -28.17
N SER A 122 -3.08 17.26 -26.99
CA SER A 122 -4.41 17.75 -26.59
C SER A 122 -4.93 18.98 -27.34
N GLU A 123 -4.06 19.78 -27.98
CA GLU A 123 -4.47 20.90 -28.84
C GLU A 123 -4.60 20.51 -30.32
N THR A 124 -4.08 19.35 -30.75
CA THR A 124 -3.94 19.00 -32.18
C THR A 124 -4.73 17.78 -32.65
N LYS A 125 -5.02 16.81 -31.76
CA LYS A 125 -5.71 15.56 -32.13
C LYS A 125 -7.09 15.49 -31.48
N SER A 126 -8.12 15.26 -32.28
CA SER A 126 -9.50 15.17 -31.79
C SER A 126 -9.83 13.76 -31.29
N GLU A 127 -10.84 13.64 -30.43
CA GLU A 127 -11.39 12.34 -30.01
C GLU A 127 -11.81 11.48 -31.21
N SER A 128 -12.17 12.08 -32.35
CA SER A 128 -12.51 11.38 -33.58
C SER A 128 -11.32 10.75 -34.33
N ASP A 129 -10.08 11.19 -34.07
CA ASP A 129 -8.89 10.72 -34.80
C ASP A 129 -8.25 9.49 -34.15
N ILE A 130 -8.46 9.32 -32.84
CA ILE A 130 -7.95 8.20 -32.05
C ILE A 130 -9.09 7.30 -31.54
N GLY A 131 -10.22 7.90 -31.11
CA GLY A 131 -11.42 7.21 -30.64
C GLY A 131 -12.33 6.70 -31.76
N GLY A 132 -11.75 6.04 -32.77
CA GLY A 132 -12.51 5.21 -33.69
C GLY A 132 -13.20 4.05 -32.97
N ARG A 133 -14.18 3.38 -33.59
CA ARG A 133 -14.87 2.20 -33.00
C ARG A 133 -14.00 0.92 -32.94
N GLY A 134 -12.67 1.06 -32.97
CA GLY A 134 -11.73 -0.04 -32.89
C GLY A 134 -11.52 -0.51 -31.45
N ALA A 135 -10.88 -1.67 -31.31
CA ALA A 135 -10.22 -2.01 -30.06
C ALA A 135 -8.95 -1.16 -29.90
N ILE A 136 -8.78 -0.59 -28.72
CA ILE A 136 -7.54 0.07 -28.30
C ILE A 136 -6.66 -0.97 -27.61
N THR A 137 -5.36 -0.94 -27.89
CA THR A 137 -4.33 -1.67 -27.15
C THR A 137 -3.39 -0.64 -26.51
N VAL A 138 -2.94 -0.91 -25.29
CA VAL A 138 -2.03 -0.04 -24.53
C VAL A 138 -0.79 -0.83 -24.17
N ASP A 139 0.39 -0.28 -24.51
CA ASP A 139 1.70 -0.86 -24.23
C ASP A 139 2.40 -0.05 -23.14
N ARG A 140 3.00 -0.72 -22.15
CA ARG A 140 3.86 -0.08 -21.15
C ARG A 140 5.21 0.29 -21.77
N LEU A 141 5.71 1.48 -21.48
CA LEU A 141 7.02 1.96 -21.90
C LEU A 141 7.91 2.30 -20.69
N VAL A 142 9.23 2.24 -20.90
CA VAL A 142 10.23 2.73 -19.93
C VAL A 142 10.00 4.20 -19.60
N ASN A 143 10.15 4.55 -18.32
CA ASN A 143 9.95 5.92 -17.85
C ASN A 143 11.20 6.79 -18.09
N THR A 144 11.48 7.11 -19.34
CA THR A 144 12.61 7.96 -19.77
C THR A 144 12.64 9.33 -19.06
N THR A 145 11.48 9.83 -18.62
CA THR A 145 11.38 11.07 -17.83
C THR A 145 12.08 10.96 -16.47
N THR A 146 12.23 9.77 -15.89
CA THR A 146 13.04 9.53 -14.69
C THR A 146 14.51 9.88 -14.95
N TYR A 147 15.10 9.31 -16.00
CA TYR A 147 16.49 9.56 -16.38
C TYR A 147 16.73 11.01 -16.78
N SER A 148 15.82 11.63 -17.57
CA SER A 148 15.94 13.05 -17.92
C SER A 148 15.95 13.98 -16.69
N LYS A 149 15.24 13.62 -15.61
CA LYS A 149 15.29 14.35 -14.33
C LYS A 149 16.60 14.13 -13.59
N LEU A 150 17.16 12.92 -13.62
CA LEU A 150 18.45 12.62 -12.98
C LEU A 150 19.60 13.38 -13.68
N SER A 151 19.66 13.35 -15.01
CA SER A 151 20.65 14.12 -15.78
C SER A 151 20.53 15.63 -15.56
N ALA A 152 19.30 16.17 -15.57
CA ALA A 152 19.06 17.58 -15.25
C ALA A 152 19.37 17.93 -13.78
N THR A 153 19.42 16.93 -12.87
CA THR A 153 19.88 17.13 -11.49
C THR A 153 21.40 17.21 -11.44
N LEU A 154 22.12 16.33 -12.14
CA LEU A 154 23.59 16.41 -12.28
C LEU A 154 24.03 17.78 -12.82
N GLU A 155 23.39 18.28 -13.89
CA GLU A 155 23.62 19.64 -14.41
C GLU A 155 23.30 20.77 -13.40
N GLY A 156 22.41 20.49 -12.44
CA GLY A 156 22.07 21.38 -11.33
C GLY A 156 23.12 21.38 -10.22
N ILE A 157 23.81 20.25 -9.98
CA ILE A 157 24.93 20.16 -9.03
C ILE A 157 26.12 20.98 -9.54
N CYS A 158 26.44 20.94 -10.84
CA CYS A 158 27.50 21.78 -11.45
C CYS A 158 27.32 23.30 -11.23
N LYS A 159 26.10 23.74 -10.93
CA LYS A 159 25.70 25.16 -10.75
C LYS A 159 25.21 25.41 -9.32
N GLY A 160 25.46 24.46 -8.43
CA GLY A 160 24.92 24.39 -7.09
C GLY A 160 25.96 24.76 -6.05
N ASP A 161 25.53 25.54 -5.07
CA ASP A 161 26.28 25.83 -3.85
C ASP A 161 25.52 25.21 -2.67
N HIS A 162 25.94 24.01 -2.26
CA HIS A 162 25.37 23.28 -1.13
C HIS A 162 26.54 22.62 -0.37
N PRO A 163 26.68 22.80 0.96
CA PRO A 163 27.90 22.42 1.70
C PRO A 163 28.36 20.97 1.48
N LEU A 164 27.42 20.04 1.34
CA LEU A 164 27.71 18.62 1.04
C LEU A 164 28.59 18.40 -0.21
N ILE A 165 28.57 19.30 -1.19
CA ILE A 165 29.44 19.23 -2.38
C ILE A 165 30.90 19.35 -1.94
N SER A 166 31.24 20.39 -1.18
CA SER A 166 32.57 20.59 -0.63
C SER A 166 33.00 19.49 0.34
N ILE A 167 32.07 18.98 1.16
CA ILE A 167 32.34 17.86 2.08
C ILE A 167 32.71 16.58 1.29
N LEU A 168 32.01 16.27 0.19
CA LEU A 168 32.24 15.06 -0.59
C LEU A 168 33.38 15.15 -1.60
N PHE A 169 33.63 16.32 -2.20
CA PHE A 169 34.54 16.49 -3.34
C PHE A 169 35.76 17.39 -3.04
N GLU A 170 35.74 18.17 -1.97
CA GLU A 170 36.85 19.06 -1.56
C GLU A 170 37.47 18.68 -0.21
N ASN A 171 36.95 17.62 0.44
CA ASN A 171 37.34 17.15 1.78
C ASN A 171 37.12 18.17 2.91
N GLN A 172 36.17 19.10 2.75
CA GLN A 172 35.80 19.99 3.88
C GLN A 172 35.15 19.18 5.01
N LEU A 173 35.44 19.54 6.26
CA LEU A 173 34.87 18.86 7.42
C LEU A 173 33.43 19.33 7.70
N PRO A 174 32.54 18.43 8.17
CA PRO A 174 31.17 18.75 8.53
C PRO A 174 31.10 19.70 9.72
N GLN A 175 30.20 20.69 9.68
CA GLN A 175 30.05 21.68 10.75
C GLN A 175 28.91 21.34 11.71
N TRP A 176 29.11 21.75 12.97
CA TRP A 176 28.21 21.48 14.08
C TRP A 176 27.74 22.76 14.75
N SER A 177 26.61 22.68 15.44
CA SER A 177 26.11 23.66 16.42
C SER A 177 26.06 23.01 17.80
N GLU A 178 25.96 23.83 18.85
CA GLU A 178 25.90 23.35 20.23
C GLU A 178 24.71 22.39 20.43
N SER A 179 25.00 21.21 20.99
CA SER A 179 23.96 20.22 21.30
C SER A 179 23.06 20.75 22.41
N ARG A 180 21.75 20.70 22.19
CA ARG A 180 20.74 21.16 23.15
C ARG A 180 20.06 19.98 23.84
N SER A 181 19.56 20.19 25.05
CA SER A 181 18.59 19.30 25.67
C SER A 181 17.38 19.11 24.75
N ILE A 182 16.99 17.86 24.52
CA ILE A 182 15.75 17.51 23.82
C ILE A 182 14.74 17.07 24.88
N ASP A 183 13.54 17.63 24.79
CA ASP A 183 12.34 17.16 25.47
C ASP A 183 11.51 16.38 24.43
N PRO A 184 11.52 15.03 24.44
CA PRO A 184 10.98 14.23 23.33
C PRO A 184 9.46 14.09 23.39
N PHE A 185 8.78 14.24 22.26
CA PHE A 185 7.32 14.04 22.17
C PHE A 185 6.92 12.58 22.39
N ASN A 186 7.81 11.63 22.08
CA ASN A 186 7.68 10.23 22.48
C ASN A 186 8.61 9.92 23.68
N PRO A 187 8.07 9.68 24.90
CA PRO A 187 8.90 9.35 26.08
C PRO A 187 9.53 7.95 26.02
N HIS A 188 9.08 7.07 25.11
CA HIS A 188 9.58 5.71 24.98
C HIS A 188 10.78 5.57 24.00
N LEU A 189 11.48 6.67 23.70
CA LEU A 189 12.68 6.63 22.86
C LEU A 189 13.90 6.21 23.68
N ASN A 190 14.70 5.30 23.13
CA ASN A 190 15.92 4.83 23.79
C ASN A 190 17.11 5.79 23.58
N THR A 191 18.22 5.53 24.26
CA THR A 191 19.42 6.38 24.26
C THR A 191 20.00 6.59 22.86
N SER A 192 20.15 5.54 22.03
CA SER A 192 20.74 5.69 20.69
C SER A 192 19.82 6.45 19.72
N GLN A 193 18.51 6.27 19.85
CA GLN A 193 17.50 7.07 19.14
C GLN A 193 17.62 8.55 19.55
N LEU A 194 17.60 8.87 20.85
CA LEU A 194 17.72 10.25 21.35
C LEU A 194 19.06 10.89 20.95
N GLU A 195 20.17 10.16 21.00
CA GLU A 195 21.48 10.64 20.53
C GLU A 195 21.50 10.90 19.03
N SER A 196 20.89 10.04 18.20
CA SER A 196 20.81 10.26 16.75
C SER A 196 19.99 11.50 16.40
N ILE A 197 18.97 11.83 17.20
CA ILE A 197 18.15 13.04 17.03
C ILE A 197 18.94 14.28 17.49
N LYS A 198 19.65 14.22 18.64
CA LYS A 198 20.59 15.28 19.07
C LYS A 198 21.61 15.59 17.98
N LEU A 199 22.20 14.55 17.38
CA LEU A 199 23.14 14.67 16.27
C LEU A 199 22.51 15.32 15.02
N ALA A 200 21.34 14.82 14.61
CA ALA A 200 20.62 15.30 13.43
C ALA A 200 20.03 16.72 13.59
N LEU A 201 19.84 17.20 14.82
CA LEU A 201 19.51 18.61 15.10
C LEU A 201 20.75 19.50 15.20
N ALA A 202 21.87 18.99 15.74
CA ALA A 202 23.11 19.73 15.91
C ALA A 202 23.90 19.95 14.61
N SER A 203 23.84 19.01 13.65
CA SER A 203 24.55 19.12 12.37
C SER A 203 24.05 20.28 11.51
N LYS A 204 24.98 21.07 10.97
CA LYS A 204 24.69 22.17 10.03
C LYS A 204 24.58 21.72 8.58
N ASP A 205 25.17 20.58 8.20
CA ASP A 205 25.35 20.19 6.79
C ASP A 205 24.79 18.79 6.47
N ILE A 206 25.26 17.77 7.21
CA ILE A 206 24.95 16.34 7.01
C ILE A 206 24.93 15.60 8.35
N ALA A 207 23.92 14.75 8.56
CA ALA A 207 23.94 13.70 9.58
C ALA A 207 23.33 12.41 9.03
N ILE A 208 23.70 11.27 9.62
CA ILE A 208 23.30 9.93 9.18
C ILE A 208 22.74 9.15 10.37
N ILE A 209 21.50 8.69 10.23
CA ILE A 209 20.84 7.76 11.15
C ILE A 209 20.91 6.37 10.51
N HIS A 210 21.88 5.56 10.94
CA HIS A 210 21.98 4.18 10.54
C HIS A 210 20.98 3.36 11.36
N GLY A 211 19.93 2.87 10.70
CA GLY A 211 18.79 2.19 11.33
C GLY A 211 18.64 0.74 10.89
N PRO A 212 19.34 -0.21 11.54
CA PRO A 212 19.18 -1.66 11.33
C PRO A 212 17.74 -2.18 11.47
N PRO A 213 17.44 -3.43 11.06
CA PRO A 213 16.13 -4.05 11.18
C PRO A 213 15.56 -3.95 12.61
N GLY A 214 14.28 -3.57 12.72
CA GLY A 214 13.57 -3.50 14.01
C GLY A 214 13.92 -2.31 14.92
N THR A 215 14.94 -1.49 14.61
CA THR A 215 15.47 -0.45 15.52
C THR A 215 14.61 0.82 15.70
N GLY A 216 13.43 0.90 15.09
CA GLY A 216 12.56 2.07 15.19
C GLY A 216 13.02 3.29 14.38
N LYS A 217 13.86 3.12 13.36
CA LYS A 217 14.30 4.17 12.40
C LYS A 217 13.19 5.18 12.04
N THR A 218 12.03 4.72 11.57
CA THR A 218 10.90 5.60 11.21
C THR A 218 10.35 6.40 12.40
N THR A 219 10.31 5.81 13.60
CA THR A 219 9.88 6.50 14.83
C THR A 219 10.88 7.60 15.22
N THR A 220 12.17 7.33 15.03
CA THR A 220 13.27 8.29 15.22
C THR A 220 13.18 9.47 14.25
N ILE A 221 12.86 9.19 12.98
CA ILE A 221 12.60 10.22 11.95
C ILE A 221 11.38 11.07 12.30
N VAL A 222 10.30 10.45 12.79
CA VAL A 222 9.07 11.15 13.22
C VAL A 222 9.37 12.13 14.34
N GLU A 223 10.11 11.72 15.37
CA GLU A 223 10.55 12.62 16.45
C GLU A 223 11.43 13.76 15.91
N LEU A 224 12.43 13.45 15.06
CA LEU A 224 13.28 14.46 14.42
C LEU A 224 12.48 15.51 13.65
N ILE A 225 11.41 15.11 12.95
CA ILE A 225 10.50 16.04 12.25
C ILE A 225 9.75 16.91 13.26
N LEU A 226 9.20 16.33 14.33
CA LEU A 226 8.48 17.09 15.37
C LEU A 226 9.41 18.12 16.04
N GLN A 227 10.62 17.73 16.43
CA GLN A 227 11.62 18.63 17.03
C GLN A 227 12.03 19.76 16.07
N ALA A 228 12.34 19.43 14.81
CA ALA A 228 12.73 20.41 13.81
C ALA A 228 11.62 21.44 13.54
N VAL A 229 10.36 21.01 13.44
CA VAL A 229 9.20 21.87 13.12
C VAL A 229 8.70 22.65 14.33
N ILE A 230 8.53 21.98 15.48
CA ILE A 230 7.84 22.56 16.63
C ILE A 230 8.78 23.41 17.48
N HIS A 231 9.98 22.93 17.80
CA HIS A 231 10.95 23.71 18.59
C HIS A 231 11.79 24.63 17.70
N ASN A 232 12.40 24.09 16.63
CA ASN A 232 13.33 24.87 15.79
C ASN A 232 12.66 25.65 14.64
N LYS A 233 11.33 25.54 14.46
CA LYS A 233 10.52 26.23 13.42
C LYS A 233 11.02 26.02 11.97
N GLN A 234 11.73 24.92 11.71
CA GLN A 234 12.29 24.59 10.40
C GLN A 234 11.23 24.09 9.43
N LYS A 235 11.31 24.49 8.16
CA LYS A 235 10.49 23.93 7.07
C LYS A 235 11.18 22.67 6.53
N VAL A 236 10.49 21.53 6.61
CA VAL A 236 11.07 20.20 6.37
C VAL A 236 10.61 19.61 5.03
N LEU A 237 11.55 19.03 4.28
CA LEU A 237 11.27 18.17 3.12
C LEU A 237 11.60 16.73 3.49
N VAL A 238 10.59 15.85 3.51
CA VAL A 238 10.77 14.41 3.78
C VAL A 238 10.68 13.64 2.46
N CYS A 239 11.70 12.83 2.20
CA CYS A 239 11.82 12.03 0.99
C CYS A 239 12.26 10.59 1.25
N ALA A 240 12.05 9.74 0.24
CA ALA A 240 12.57 8.38 0.15
C ALA A 240 12.54 7.92 -1.33
N PRO A 241 13.23 6.84 -1.73
CA PRO A 241 13.12 6.30 -3.09
C PRO A 241 11.72 5.74 -3.40
N SER A 242 11.08 5.05 -2.44
CA SER A 242 9.76 4.39 -2.61
C SER A 242 8.61 5.26 -2.09
N ASN A 243 7.37 5.03 -2.57
CA ASN A 243 6.19 5.68 -1.99
C ASN A 243 5.91 5.17 -0.58
N ILE A 244 6.03 3.85 -0.38
CA ILE A 244 5.72 3.17 0.88
C ILE A 244 6.52 3.79 2.03
N ALA A 245 7.83 4.01 1.88
CA ALA A 245 8.64 4.63 2.93
C ALA A 245 8.18 6.06 3.27
N VAL A 246 7.91 6.90 2.27
CA VAL A 246 7.37 8.27 2.48
C VAL A 246 6.02 8.23 3.20
N ASP A 247 5.16 7.29 2.80
CA ASP A 247 3.81 7.18 3.33
C ASP A 247 3.80 6.60 4.76
N THR A 248 4.70 5.67 5.10
CA THR A 248 4.85 5.16 6.47
C THR A 248 5.35 6.23 7.46
N VAL A 249 6.30 7.10 7.05
CA VAL A 249 6.72 8.24 7.90
C VAL A 249 5.55 9.21 8.12
N LEU A 250 4.80 9.54 7.06
CA LEU A 250 3.67 10.46 7.13
C LEU A 250 2.49 9.88 7.94
N GLU A 251 2.22 8.58 7.80
CA GLU A 251 1.17 7.88 8.55
C GLU A 251 1.46 7.86 10.05
N LYS A 252 2.69 7.51 10.45
CA LYS A 252 3.11 7.61 11.87
C LYS A 252 3.08 9.06 12.38
N LEU A 253 3.58 10.02 11.59
CA LEU A 253 3.59 11.43 12.00
C LEU A 253 2.17 11.99 12.17
N SER A 254 1.23 11.67 11.27
CA SER A 254 -0.13 12.21 11.33
C SER A 254 -0.96 11.68 12.51
N GLN A 255 -0.54 10.55 13.10
CA GLN A 255 -1.10 9.99 14.33
C GLN A 255 -0.56 10.66 15.62
N CYS A 256 0.56 11.38 15.56
CA CYS A 256 1.15 12.03 16.74
C CYS A 256 0.26 13.20 17.26
N PRO A 257 -0.15 13.21 18.55
CA PRO A 257 -1.01 14.27 19.10
C PRO A 257 -0.48 15.69 18.88
N ALA A 258 0.85 15.85 18.94
CA ALA A 258 1.57 17.10 18.70
C ALA A 258 1.21 17.78 17.36
N ILE A 259 0.90 17.01 16.30
CA ILE A 259 0.48 17.59 15.00
C ILE A 259 -0.82 18.39 15.15
N SER A 260 -1.78 17.87 15.92
CA SER A 260 -3.06 18.55 16.16
C SER A 260 -2.91 19.73 17.14
N GLN A 261 -2.16 19.53 18.23
CA GLN A 261 -1.89 20.52 19.27
C GLN A 261 -1.19 21.77 18.71
N TYR A 262 -0.09 21.57 17.98
CA TYR A 262 0.70 22.65 17.38
C TYR A 262 0.24 23.04 15.97
N LYS A 263 -0.86 22.44 15.47
CA LYS A 263 -1.50 22.74 14.17
C LYS A 263 -0.54 22.62 12.97
N VAL A 264 0.37 21.65 13.04
CA VAL A 264 1.41 21.40 12.04
C VAL A 264 0.77 20.97 10.73
N ARG A 265 1.11 21.65 9.63
CA ARG A 265 0.52 21.35 8.30
C ARG A 265 1.41 20.40 7.50
N LEU A 266 0.89 19.19 7.26
CA LEU A 266 1.52 18.13 6.48
C LEU A 266 0.94 18.07 5.06
N LEU A 267 1.81 17.96 4.05
CA LEU A 267 1.42 17.89 2.62
C LEU A 267 2.19 16.80 1.88
N ARG A 268 1.50 15.92 1.15
CA ARG A 268 2.07 14.83 0.34
C ARG A 268 1.97 15.12 -1.15
N ILE A 269 3.12 15.33 -1.77
CA ILE A 269 3.28 15.45 -3.21
C ILE A 269 3.52 14.04 -3.79
N GLY A 270 2.52 13.55 -4.51
CA GLY A 270 2.45 12.23 -5.11
C GLY A 270 1.05 12.02 -5.70
N HIS A 271 0.88 11.03 -6.57
CA HIS A 271 -0.45 10.72 -7.10
C HIS A 271 -1.24 9.93 -6.03
N PRO A 272 -2.46 10.35 -5.65
CA PRO A 272 -3.20 9.72 -4.53
C PRO A 272 -3.37 8.21 -4.65
N ALA A 273 -3.58 7.69 -5.86
CA ALA A 273 -3.71 6.24 -6.11
C ALA A 273 -2.43 5.41 -5.85
N ARG A 274 -1.28 6.04 -5.51
CA ARG A 274 -0.03 5.36 -5.08
C ARG A 274 0.18 5.40 -3.55
N VAL A 275 -0.81 5.85 -2.78
CA VAL A 275 -0.67 6.25 -1.36
C VAL A 275 -1.68 5.49 -0.49
N THR A 276 -1.34 5.21 0.77
CA THR A 276 -2.23 4.50 1.72
C THR A 276 -3.48 5.31 2.05
N ALA A 277 -4.60 4.63 2.35
CA ALA A 277 -5.91 5.26 2.54
C ALA A 277 -5.89 6.37 3.62
N ASN A 278 -5.18 6.14 4.72
CA ASN A 278 -5.03 7.07 5.84
C ASN A 278 -4.26 8.34 5.44
N VAL A 279 -3.36 8.25 4.46
CA VAL A 279 -2.52 9.36 4.00
C VAL A 279 -3.19 10.18 2.88
N LEU A 280 -4.27 9.69 2.25
CA LEU A 280 -4.97 10.38 1.15
C LEU A 280 -5.42 11.81 1.49
N GLN A 281 -5.81 12.09 2.74
CA GLN A 281 -6.20 13.44 3.19
C GLN A 281 -5.05 14.45 3.17
N HIS A 282 -3.80 13.97 3.20
CA HIS A 282 -2.60 14.79 3.10
C HIS A 282 -2.12 14.96 1.66
N CYS A 283 -2.63 14.18 0.70
CA CYS A 283 -2.26 14.32 -0.71
C CYS A 283 -2.58 15.71 -1.25
N PHE A 284 -1.66 16.27 -2.02
CA PHE A 284 -1.76 17.58 -2.66
C PHE A 284 -3.07 17.74 -3.44
N ASP A 285 -3.47 16.75 -4.22
CA ASP A 285 -4.71 16.78 -5.01
C ASP A 285 -5.97 16.87 -4.11
N ALA A 286 -5.96 16.22 -2.95
CA ALA A 286 -7.05 16.25 -1.97
C ALA A 286 -7.07 17.58 -1.19
N GLN A 287 -5.92 18.05 -0.72
CA GLN A 287 -5.82 19.34 -0.02
C GLN A 287 -6.10 20.54 -0.93
N VAL A 288 -5.74 20.46 -2.21
CA VAL A 288 -6.19 21.43 -3.22
C VAL A 288 -7.71 21.34 -3.34
N SER A 289 -8.29 20.16 -3.57
CA SER A 289 -9.75 20.00 -3.74
C SER A 289 -10.57 20.53 -2.56
N ASN A 290 -10.09 20.31 -1.33
CA ASN A 290 -10.75 20.73 -0.09
C ASN A 290 -10.49 22.21 0.30
N ALA A 291 -9.64 22.96 -0.42
CA ALA A 291 -9.34 24.34 -0.08
C ALA A 291 -10.51 25.28 -0.40
N GLU A 292 -10.84 26.21 0.50
CA GLU A 292 -12.05 27.07 0.48
C GLU A 292 -12.30 27.83 -0.85
N ASN A 293 -11.28 28.01 -1.69
CA ASN A 293 -11.36 28.69 -2.98
C ASN A 293 -11.69 27.78 -4.18
N THR A 294 -11.83 26.46 -4.02
CA THR A 294 -12.09 25.53 -5.15
C THR A 294 -13.51 25.54 -5.67
N ALA A 295 -14.50 25.98 -4.90
CA ALA A 295 -15.90 26.03 -5.37
C ALA A 295 -16.03 26.74 -6.73
N ILE A 296 -15.28 27.85 -6.91
CA ILE A 296 -15.27 28.63 -8.16
C ILE A 296 -14.47 27.90 -9.28
N VAL A 297 -13.48 27.07 -8.93
CA VAL A 297 -12.78 26.22 -9.91
C VAL A 297 -13.71 25.13 -10.43
N ASP A 298 -14.51 24.52 -9.56
CA ASP A 298 -15.48 23.49 -9.95
C ASP A 298 -16.68 24.07 -10.71
N ASP A 299 -17.15 25.28 -10.39
CA ASP A 299 -18.10 26.02 -11.22
C ASP A 299 -17.57 26.19 -12.66
N ILE A 300 -16.34 26.68 -12.83
CA ILE A 300 -15.74 26.88 -14.17
C ILE A 300 -15.49 25.53 -14.88
N ARG A 301 -15.16 24.45 -14.15
CA ARG A 301 -15.09 23.08 -14.72
C ARG A 301 -16.46 22.61 -15.22
N MET A 302 -17.54 22.89 -14.49
CA MET A 302 -18.90 22.58 -14.93
C MET A 302 -19.31 23.38 -16.17
N GLU A 303 -18.96 24.67 -16.26
CA GLU A 303 -19.16 25.48 -17.47
C GLU A 303 -18.45 24.90 -18.70
N ILE A 304 -17.17 24.49 -18.56
CA ILE A 304 -16.39 23.87 -19.64
C ILE A 304 -17.09 22.58 -20.12
N GLN A 305 -17.50 21.70 -19.21
CA GLN A 305 -18.25 20.49 -19.60
C GLN A 305 -19.57 20.80 -20.30
N GLN A 306 -20.28 21.87 -19.91
CA GLN A 306 -21.51 22.30 -20.56
C GLN A 306 -21.25 22.86 -21.97
N MET A 307 -20.16 23.62 -22.17
CA MET A 307 -19.74 24.09 -23.49
C MET A 307 -19.30 22.93 -24.40
N GLU A 308 -18.52 21.98 -23.89
CA GLU A 308 -18.05 20.80 -24.65
C GLU A 308 -19.24 19.93 -25.09
N ARG A 309 -20.19 19.63 -24.19
CA ARG A 309 -21.47 18.97 -24.53
C ARG A 309 -22.26 19.76 -25.60
N THR A 310 -22.21 21.08 -25.56
CA THR A 310 -22.89 21.94 -26.56
C THR A 310 -22.23 21.84 -27.93
N ILE A 311 -20.90 21.84 -28.01
CA ILE A 311 -20.13 21.63 -29.25
C ILE A 311 -20.46 20.27 -29.86
N THR A 312 -20.49 19.18 -29.07
CA THR A 312 -20.83 17.83 -29.56
C THR A 312 -22.25 17.79 -30.12
N ASN A 313 -23.23 18.40 -29.44
CA ASN A 313 -24.60 18.53 -29.94
C ASN A 313 -24.71 19.33 -31.25
N ILE A 314 -23.90 20.37 -31.44
CA ILE A 314 -23.84 21.15 -32.69
C ILE A 314 -23.22 20.29 -33.81
N ARG A 315 -22.10 19.62 -33.53
CA ARG A 315 -21.42 18.72 -34.49
C ARG A 315 -22.33 17.59 -34.96
N GLU A 316 -23.08 16.95 -34.07
CA GLU A 316 -24.08 15.94 -34.44
C GLU A 316 -25.15 16.48 -35.38
N LYS A 317 -25.72 17.65 -35.08
CA LYS A 317 -26.75 18.29 -35.91
C LYS A 317 -26.21 18.66 -37.29
N ALA A 318 -25.04 19.27 -37.36
CA ALA A 318 -24.38 19.62 -38.63
C ALA A 318 -24.10 18.37 -39.49
N ARG A 319 -23.58 17.30 -38.88
CA ARG A 319 -23.29 16.02 -39.57
C ARG A 319 -24.56 15.34 -40.09
N LYS A 320 -25.68 15.39 -39.33
CA LYS A 320 -27.01 14.93 -39.76
C LYS A 320 -27.63 15.80 -40.86
N GLN A 321 -27.18 17.05 -41.02
CA GLN A 321 -27.68 18.02 -42.02
C GLN A 321 -26.74 18.25 -43.22
N LYS A 322 -25.64 17.49 -43.34
CA LYS A 322 -24.58 17.68 -44.36
C LYS A 322 -24.06 19.14 -44.47
N ARG A 323 -24.05 19.90 -43.37
CA ARG A 323 -23.57 21.29 -43.34
C ARG A 323 -22.12 21.39 -42.89
N THR A 324 -21.38 22.31 -43.49
CA THR A 324 -20.04 22.73 -43.06
C THR A 324 -20.07 23.41 -41.69
N GLN A 325 -18.90 23.45 -41.03
CA GLN A 325 -18.78 23.77 -39.61
C GLN A 325 -19.13 25.25 -39.31
N THR A 326 -19.93 25.48 -38.27
CA THR A 326 -20.57 26.78 -37.99
C THR A 326 -19.70 27.66 -37.09
N GLY A 327 -19.59 28.96 -37.39
CA GLY A 327 -18.74 29.90 -36.63
C GLY A 327 -18.94 29.86 -35.10
N GLN A 328 -20.18 29.63 -34.64
CA GLN A 328 -20.53 29.46 -33.23
C GLN A 328 -19.66 28.42 -32.47
N THR A 329 -19.16 27.36 -33.13
CA THR A 329 -18.25 26.42 -32.45
C THR A 329 -16.85 27.00 -32.23
N CYS A 330 -16.38 27.90 -33.10
CA CYS A 330 -15.11 28.60 -32.92
C CYS A 330 -15.15 29.52 -31.69
N ASP A 331 -16.24 30.26 -31.49
CA ASP A 331 -16.39 31.16 -30.35
C ASP A 331 -16.53 30.41 -29.02
N LEU A 332 -17.22 29.26 -29.02
CA LEU A 332 -17.21 28.34 -27.86
C LEU A 332 -15.81 27.81 -27.55
N TYR A 333 -14.98 27.48 -28.55
CA TYR A 333 -13.58 27.09 -28.31
C TYR A 333 -12.72 28.24 -27.77
N LYS A 334 -12.94 29.49 -28.22
CA LYS A 334 -12.28 30.68 -27.63
C LYS A 334 -12.63 30.83 -26.14
N LEU A 335 -13.91 30.66 -25.79
CA LEU A 335 -14.39 30.78 -24.41
C LEU A 335 -13.83 29.64 -23.53
N ILE A 336 -13.86 28.39 -23.99
CA ILE A 336 -13.19 27.26 -23.31
C ILE A 336 -11.70 27.56 -23.08
N ARG A 337 -10.98 28.12 -24.07
CA ARG A 337 -9.56 28.48 -23.92
C ARG A 337 -9.35 29.62 -22.91
N SER A 338 -10.31 30.53 -22.75
CA SER A 338 -10.29 31.57 -21.71
C SER A 338 -10.53 30.95 -20.32
N ASN A 339 -11.60 30.18 -20.14
CA ASN A 339 -11.94 29.53 -18.87
C ASN A 339 -10.83 28.58 -18.39
N ARG A 340 -10.18 27.83 -19.31
CA ARG A 340 -8.99 27.01 -18.99
C ARG A 340 -7.81 27.86 -18.50
N LYS A 341 -7.53 29.02 -19.12
CA LYS A 341 -6.50 29.98 -18.64
C LYS A 341 -6.83 30.53 -17.25
N GLU A 342 -8.10 30.79 -16.97
CA GLU A 342 -8.52 31.30 -15.65
C GLU A 342 -8.42 30.23 -14.56
N ILE A 343 -8.86 29.00 -14.81
CA ILE A 343 -8.63 27.83 -13.93
C ILE A 343 -7.14 27.74 -13.61
N HIS A 344 -6.26 27.74 -14.61
CA HIS A 344 -4.82 27.68 -14.39
C HIS A 344 -4.26 28.81 -13.52
N LYS A 345 -4.83 30.02 -13.58
CA LYS A 345 -4.41 31.15 -12.73
C LYS A 345 -4.89 30.94 -11.29
N ARG A 346 -6.15 30.54 -11.10
CA ARG A 346 -6.75 30.27 -9.78
C ARG A 346 -6.09 29.08 -9.08
N GLU A 347 -5.92 27.96 -9.79
CA GLU A 347 -5.23 26.76 -9.29
C GLU A 347 -3.81 27.10 -8.80
N ARG A 348 -3.00 27.83 -9.60
CA ARG A 348 -1.64 28.22 -9.20
C ARG A 348 -1.59 29.03 -7.90
N ASN A 349 -2.51 29.98 -7.71
CA ASN A 349 -2.55 30.79 -6.49
C ASN A 349 -2.88 29.94 -5.25
N VAL A 350 -3.88 29.05 -5.34
CA VAL A 350 -4.23 28.11 -4.26
C VAL A 350 -3.05 27.19 -3.93
N ILE A 351 -2.39 26.66 -4.97
CA ILE A 351 -1.22 25.80 -4.89
C ILE A 351 -0.04 26.49 -4.19
N GLN A 352 0.29 27.74 -4.57
CA GLN A 352 1.37 28.50 -3.94
C GLN A 352 1.08 28.78 -2.47
N ASN A 353 -0.14 29.19 -2.12
CA ASN A 353 -0.54 29.44 -0.74
C ASN A 353 -0.45 28.16 0.12
N LEU A 354 -0.92 27.02 -0.39
CA LEU A 354 -0.86 25.73 0.28
C LEU A 354 0.60 25.30 0.56
N LEU A 355 1.45 25.39 -0.45
CA LEU A 355 2.88 25.03 -0.36
C LEU A 355 3.66 25.95 0.59
N GLN A 356 3.34 27.24 0.63
CA GLN A 356 3.93 28.18 1.59
C GLN A 356 3.52 27.83 3.03
N GLN A 357 2.23 27.57 3.28
CA GLN A 357 1.67 27.28 4.61
C GLN A 357 1.98 25.86 5.13
N SER A 358 2.41 24.94 4.26
CA SER A 358 2.85 23.59 4.66
C SER A 358 4.16 23.65 5.47
N HIS A 359 4.20 23.00 6.62
CA HIS A 359 5.39 22.95 7.49
C HIS A 359 6.31 21.79 7.10
N VAL A 360 5.71 20.63 6.80
CA VAL A 360 6.39 19.44 6.32
C VAL A 360 5.81 19.06 4.95
N ILE A 361 6.68 18.87 3.96
CA ILE A 361 6.30 18.40 2.63
C ILE A 361 6.94 17.03 2.38
N PHE A 362 6.11 16.08 1.96
CA PHE A 362 6.47 14.69 1.70
C PHE A 362 6.46 14.41 0.21
N ALA A 363 7.52 13.84 -0.35
CA ALA A 363 7.59 13.42 -1.76
C ALA A 363 8.58 12.28 -1.94
N THR A 364 8.43 11.41 -2.95
CA THR A 364 9.58 10.54 -3.30
C THR A 364 10.72 11.38 -3.87
N ASN A 365 11.95 10.86 -3.90
CA ASN A 365 13.12 11.52 -4.50
C ASN A 365 12.80 12.11 -5.90
N MET A 366 12.23 11.29 -6.79
CA MET A 366 11.79 11.71 -8.13
C MET A 366 10.53 12.60 -8.13
N GLY A 367 9.75 12.59 -7.05
CA GLY A 367 8.61 13.49 -6.82
C GLY A 367 9.04 14.90 -6.40
N ALA A 368 10.11 15.02 -5.60
CA ALA A 368 10.69 16.29 -5.18
C ALA A 368 11.18 17.14 -6.38
N SER A 369 11.52 16.49 -7.50
CA SER A 369 11.85 17.14 -8.79
C SER A 369 10.69 17.93 -9.43
N THR A 370 9.50 17.97 -8.83
CA THR A 370 8.33 18.65 -9.40
C THR A 370 8.54 20.17 -9.54
N LYS A 371 7.97 20.75 -10.61
CA LYS A 371 7.97 22.21 -10.84
C LYS A 371 7.26 22.98 -9.72
N LEU A 372 6.39 22.32 -8.95
CA LEU A 372 5.70 22.89 -7.78
C LEU A 372 6.68 23.28 -6.66
N LEU A 373 7.78 22.55 -6.51
CA LEU A 373 8.81 22.79 -5.50
C LEU A 373 10.02 23.57 -6.08
N LYS A 374 9.88 24.22 -7.24
CA LYS A 374 11.02 24.92 -7.85
C LYS A 374 11.50 26.08 -6.97
N ASP A 375 10.58 26.95 -6.58
CA ASP A 375 10.88 28.23 -5.95
C ASP A 375 10.69 28.18 -4.42
N ILE A 376 10.84 26.98 -3.83
CA ILE A 376 10.72 26.71 -2.40
C ILE A 376 12.06 26.16 -1.90
N LYS A 377 12.62 26.83 -0.89
CA LYS A 377 13.73 26.32 -0.09
C LYS A 377 13.22 25.77 1.23
N PHE A 378 13.91 24.75 1.70
CA PHE A 378 13.69 24.08 2.99
C PHE A 378 14.91 24.30 3.88
N ASP A 379 14.75 24.17 5.18
CA ASP A 379 15.88 24.24 6.11
C ASP A 379 16.61 22.90 6.15
N ILE A 380 15.86 21.80 6.16
CA ILE A 380 16.35 20.42 6.23
C ILE A 380 15.61 19.54 5.20
N ALA A 381 16.38 18.73 4.46
CA ALA A 381 15.88 17.54 3.78
C ALA A 381 16.13 16.31 4.66
N ILE A 382 15.15 15.43 4.83
CA ILE A 382 15.31 14.12 5.45
C ILE A 382 15.05 13.07 4.36
N ILE A 383 15.99 12.14 4.16
CA ILE A 383 15.84 11.07 3.16
C ILE A 383 15.85 9.73 3.89
N ASP A 384 14.69 9.06 3.99
CA ASP A 384 14.58 7.69 4.47
C ASP A 384 14.87 6.68 3.33
N GLU A 385 15.28 5.47 3.71
CA GLU A 385 15.84 4.44 2.82
C GLU A 385 16.90 4.96 1.83
N ALA A 386 17.73 5.91 2.26
CA ALA A 386 18.79 6.52 1.44
C ALA A 386 19.86 5.51 0.99
N ALA A 387 20.05 4.41 1.71
CA ALA A 387 20.93 3.29 1.33
C ALA A 387 20.36 2.38 0.22
N GLN A 388 19.09 2.56 -0.15
CA GLN A 388 18.46 1.90 -1.31
C GLN A 388 18.26 2.88 -2.49
N ALA A 389 18.78 4.11 -2.39
CA ALA A 389 18.59 5.14 -3.38
C ALA A 389 19.85 5.34 -4.22
N LEU A 390 19.70 5.38 -5.56
CA LEU A 390 20.75 5.86 -6.46
C LEU A 390 21.22 7.24 -6.00
N GLU A 391 22.53 7.47 -5.87
CA GLU A 391 23.08 8.72 -5.31
C GLU A 391 22.48 9.96 -6.00
N VAL A 392 22.41 9.96 -7.33
CA VAL A 392 21.86 11.07 -8.13
C VAL A 392 20.40 11.39 -7.77
N SER A 393 19.63 10.41 -7.30
CA SER A 393 18.25 10.61 -6.85
C SER A 393 18.15 11.33 -5.50
N CYS A 394 19.16 11.23 -4.64
CA CYS A 394 19.23 11.94 -3.37
C CYS A 394 19.54 13.44 -3.58
N TRP A 395 20.34 13.78 -4.60
CA TRP A 395 20.69 15.16 -4.91
C TRP A 395 19.46 16.03 -5.26
N ILE A 396 18.49 15.48 -6.02
CA ILE A 396 17.08 15.37 -5.59
C ILE A 396 16.57 16.42 -4.56
N PRO A 397 16.13 15.97 -3.36
CA PRO A 397 15.75 16.91 -2.29
C PRO A 397 16.91 17.72 -1.70
N ILE A 398 18.17 17.26 -1.75
CA ILE A 398 19.33 17.96 -1.16
C ILE A 398 19.46 19.38 -1.73
N MET A 399 19.41 19.55 -3.06
CA MET A 399 19.51 20.87 -3.72
C MET A 399 18.35 21.83 -3.37
N LYS A 400 17.32 21.36 -2.64
CA LYS A 400 16.19 22.17 -2.14
C LYS A 400 16.33 22.58 -0.68
N ALA A 401 17.18 21.93 0.10
CA ALA A 401 17.43 22.27 1.50
C ALA A 401 18.66 23.18 1.68
N LYS A 402 18.97 23.51 2.93
CA LYS A 402 20.27 24.04 3.37
C LYS A 402 21.20 22.93 3.88
N ARG A 403 20.61 21.88 4.47
CA ARG A 403 21.28 20.72 5.07
C ARG A 403 20.45 19.45 4.86
N VAL A 404 21.06 18.29 5.05
CA VAL A 404 20.39 16.98 4.87
C VAL A 404 20.62 16.03 6.05
N VAL A 405 19.63 15.22 6.36
CA VAL A 405 19.76 14.03 7.22
C VAL A 405 19.41 12.80 6.38
N LEU A 406 20.30 11.83 6.33
CA LEU A 406 20.07 10.55 5.66
C LEU A 406 19.70 9.50 6.69
N ALA A 407 18.67 8.71 6.43
CA ALA A 407 18.31 7.55 7.21
C ALA A 407 18.23 6.33 6.30
N GLY A 408 18.66 5.18 6.81
CA GLY A 408 18.77 3.97 6.01
C GLY A 408 19.71 2.95 6.64
N ASP A 409 20.06 1.94 5.86
CA ASP A 409 20.95 0.88 6.29
C ASP A 409 21.71 0.26 5.11
N HIS A 410 23.01 0.51 5.04
CA HIS A 410 23.89 -0.07 4.04
C HIS A 410 24.12 -1.59 4.18
N CYS A 411 23.69 -2.22 5.28
CA CYS A 411 23.74 -3.67 5.44
C CYS A 411 22.49 -4.36 4.85
N GLN A 412 21.53 -3.60 4.29
CA GLN A 412 20.35 -4.09 3.58
C GLN A 412 20.45 -3.77 2.07
N LEU A 413 19.38 -4.02 1.29
CA LEU A 413 19.42 -4.00 -0.18
C LEU A 413 19.94 -2.68 -0.78
N PRO A 414 20.89 -2.71 -1.73
CA PRO A 414 21.24 -1.56 -2.55
C PRO A 414 20.10 -1.20 -3.54
N PRO A 415 20.17 -0.06 -4.25
CA PRO A 415 19.27 0.23 -5.36
C PRO A 415 19.26 -0.88 -6.42
N THR A 416 18.07 -1.29 -6.86
CA THR A 416 17.91 -2.26 -7.95
C THR A 416 18.32 -1.63 -9.28
N ILE A 417 19.28 -2.25 -9.97
CA ILE A 417 19.86 -1.79 -11.25
C ILE A 417 19.74 -2.94 -12.27
N LYS A 418 19.43 -2.61 -13.53
CA LYS A 418 19.24 -3.56 -14.64
C LYS A 418 20.56 -3.91 -15.32
N SER A 419 21.34 -2.89 -15.68
CA SER A 419 22.66 -3.04 -16.27
C SER A 419 23.64 -3.51 -15.20
N ARG A 420 23.92 -4.81 -15.20
CA ARG A 420 24.99 -5.41 -14.38
C ARG A 420 26.31 -4.64 -14.54
N LYS A 421 26.64 -4.25 -15.77
CA LYS A 421 27.82 -3.42 -16.04
C LYS A 421 27.75 -2.07 -15.33
N ALA A 422 26.63 -1.35 -15.41
CA ALA A 422 26.52 -0.05 -14.73
C ALA A 422 26.60 -0.20 -13.20
N ALA A 423 26.04 -1.28 -12.63
CA ALA A 423 26.19 -1.61 -11.21
C ALA A 423 27.67 -1.83 -10.83
N GLU A 424 28.38 -2.68 -11.58
CA GLU A 424 29.81 -2.98 -11.39
C GLU A 424 30.72 -1.75 -11.61
N ASP A 425 30.44 -0.92 -12.62
CA ASP A 425 31.13 0.35 -12.90
C ASP A 425 30.78 1.48 -11.88
N GLY A 426 29.97 1.17 -10.85
CA GLY A 426 29.79 2.00 -9.64
C GLY A 426 28.39 2.58 -9.39
N LEU A 427 27.40 2.34 -10.24
CA LEU A 427 26.04 2.88 -10.08
C LEU A 427 25.31 2.35 -8.82
N GLN A 428 25.73 1.17 -8.32
CA GLN A 428 25.16 0.55 -7.11
C GLN A 428 25.63 1.20 -5.80
N VAL A 429 26.70 1.99 -5.83
CA VAL A 429 27.23 2.67 -4.63
C VAL A 429 26.32 3.86 -4.32
N THR A 430 25.69 3.84 -3.15
CA THR A 430 24.79 4.94 -2.75
C THR A 430 25.53 6.10 -2.11
N LEU A 431 24.84 7.24 -2.01
CA LEU A 431 25.29 8.37 -1.20
C LEU A 431 25.52 7.95 0.27
N PHE A 432 24.76 6.97 0.76
CA PHE A 432 24.89 6.43 2.11
C PHE A 432 26.20 5.63 2.23
N ASP A 433 26.46 4.66 1.35
CA ASP A 433 27.73 3.90 1.34
C ASP A 433 28.93 4.86 1.24
N ARG A 434 28.86 5.85 0.33
CA ARG A 434 29.94 6.84 0.10
C ARG A 434 30.21 7.72 1.32
N LEU A 435 29.19 8.07 2.10
CA LEU A 435 29.34 8.83 3.35
C LEU A 435 29.72 7.96 4.55
N MET A 436 29.28 6.70 4.61
CA MET A 436 29.74 5.74 5.63
C MET A 436 31.26 5.48 5.52
N GLU A 437 31.80 5.45 4.29
CA GLU A 437 33.25 5.35 4.09
C GLU A 437 33.98 6.66 4.48
N ARG A 438 33.37 7.83 4.21
CA ARG A 438 33.89 9.12 4.71
C ARG A 438 33.91 9.19 6.24
N ALA A 439 32.91 8.64 6.93
CA ALA A 439 32.81 8.65 8.39
C ALA A 439 33.97 7.92 9.11
N LYS A 440 34.70 7.03 8.41
CA LYS A 440 35.89 6.35 8.92
C LYS A 440 37.15 7.23 8.88
N MET A 441 37.10 8.40 8.23
CA MET A 441 38.22 9.33 8.10
C MET A 441 38.29 10.26 9.31
N ARG A 442 39.51 10.56 9.78
CA ARG A 442 39.74 11.49 10.90
C ARG A 442 39.05 12.83 10.67
N GLY A 443 38.30 13.31 11.66
CA GLY A 443 37.54 14.56 11.59
C GLY A 443 36.17 14.48 10.90
N PHE A 444 35.80 13.33 10.31
CA PHE A 444 34.41 13.01 9.92
C PHE A 444 33.69 12.18 11.00
N GLU A 445 34.38 11.90 12.10
CA GLU A 445 33.86 11.26 13.31
C GLU A 445 32.58 11.96 13.78
N GLY A 446 31.56 11.16 14.10
CA GLY A 446 30.27 11.65 14.55
C GLY A 446 29.24 11.98 13.47
N ILE A 447 29.52 11.97 12.15
CA ILE A 447 28.43 12.17 11.16
C ILE A 447 27.39 11.04 11.15
N VAL A 448 27.72 9.87 11.71
CA VAL A 448 26.84 8.69 11.82
C VAL A 448 26.49 8.42 13.27
N LYS A 449 25.22 8.15 13.55
CA LYS A 449 24.79 7.38 14.73
C LYS A 449 24.00 6.16 14.29
N MET A 450 24.43 4.99 14.75
CA MET A 450 23.69 3.74 14.62
C MET A 450 22.68 3.59 15.75
N LEU A 451 21.50 3.07 15.43
CA LEU A 451 20.50 2.61 16.39
C LEU A 451 20.81 1.16 16.77
N ASP A 452 20.91 0.88 18.07
CA ASP A 452 21.48 -0.36 18.63
C ASP A 452 20.46 -1.31 19.27
N ILE A 453 19.30 -0.84 19.71
CA ILE A 453 18.23 -1.67 20.28
C ILE A 453 17.15 -1.93 19.22
N GLN A 454 16.82 -3.20 18.99
CA GLN A 454 15.80 -3.64 18.05
C GLN A 454 14.55 -4.23 18.73
N TYR A 455 13.37 -3.88 18.19
CA TYR A 455 12.05 -4.25 18.69
C TYR A 455 11.30 -5.23 17.77
N ARG A 456 12.04 -5.85 16.85
CA ARG A 456 11.59 -6.98 16.03
C ARG A 456 12.09 -8.27 16.69
N MET A 457 13.00 -8.97 16.03
CA MET A 457 13.43 -10.37 16.16
C MET A 457 13.58 -10.91 17.60
N HIS A 458 13.35 -12.21 17.77
CA HIS A 458 13.92 -13.02 18.86
C HIS A 458 15.44 -12.88 18.91
N ASP A 459 16.06 -13.10 20.07
CA ASP A 459 17.48 -12.82 20.22
C ASP A 459 18.37 -13.70 19.34
N ASP A 460 18.09 -14.99 19.17
CA ASP A 460 18.91 -15.85 18.30
C ASP A 460 18.83 -15.48 16.81
N ILE A 461 17.72 -14.88 16.34
CA ILE A 461 17.61 -14.31 14.98
C ILE A 461 18.40 -13.00 14.92
N CYS A 462 18.31 -12.17 15.96
CA CYS A 462 19.04 -10.92 16.08
C CYS A 462 20.56 -11.15 16.12
N ARG A 463 21.03 -12.15 16.88
CA ARG A 463 22.44 -12.46 17.14
C ARG A 463 23.18 -12.76 15.84
N TRP A 464 22.67 -13.67 15.01
CA TRP A 464 23.25 -13.94 13.69
C TRP A 464 23.41 -12.68 12.85
N SER A 465 22.35 -11.89 12.75
CA SER A 465 22.34 -10.65 11.95
C SER A 465 23.32 -9.61 12.54
N SER A 466 23.37 -9.48 13.87
CA SER A 466 24.27 -8.61 14.63
C SER A 466 25.73 -8.94 14.38
N ASP A 467 26.10 -10.21 14.54
CA ASP A 467 27.47 -10.69 14.40
C ASP A 467 27.94 -10.64 12.93
N ALA A 468 27.10 -11.09 11.99
CA ALA A 468 27.46 -11.14 10.58
C ALA A 468 27.48 -9.77 9.89
N MET A 469 26.62 -8.82 10.29
CA MET A 469 26.38 -7.58 9.52
C MET A 469 26.51 -6.28 10.33
N TYR A 470 26.55 -6.33 11.66
CA TYR A 470 26.56 -5.13 12.53
C TYR A 470 27.59 -5.17 13.66
N GLN A 471 28.66 -5.97 13.52
CA GLN A 471 29.79 -6.02 14.46
C GLN A 471 29.37 -6.33 15.91
N SER A 472 28.37 -7.21 16.09
CA SER A 472 27.78 -7.58 17.39
C SER A 472 27.16 -6.40 18.18
N ALA A 473 26.93 -5.25 17.55
CA ALA A 473 26.44 -4.04 18.22
C ALA A 473 24.90 -3.98 18.34
N LEU A 474 24.16 -4.75 17.54
CA LEU A 474 22.69 -4.81 17.57
C LEU A 474 22.19 -5.75 18.69
N LYS A 475 21.25 -5.28 19.50
CA LYS A 475 20.73 -5.95 20.70
C LYS A 475 19.20 -6.01 20.69
N SER A 476 18.64 -7.12 21.17
CA SER A 476 17.18 -7.26 21.32
C SER A 476 16.66 -6.46 22.51
N PHE A 477 15.50 -5.83 22.35
CA PHE A 477 14.72 -5.33 23.48
C PHE A 477 14.18 -6.51 24.29
N GLU A 478 14.15 -6.40 25.62
CA GLU A 478 13.79 -7.49 26.54
C GLU A 478 12.43 -8.12 26.21
N GLY A 479 11.40 -7.30 26.01
CA GLY A 479 10.05 -7.74 25.62
C GLY A 479 9.92 -8.34 24.21
N VAL A 480 11.03 -8.54 23.48
CA VAL A 480 11.08 -9.35 22.25
C VAL A 480 12.18 -10.41 22.24
N ALA A 481 13.12 -10.37 23.19
CA ALA A 481 14.30 -11.24 23.18
C ALA A 481 13.96 -12.74 23.26
N ALA A 482 12.92 -13.10 24.01
CA ALA A 482 12.53 -14.49 24.31
C ALA A 482 11.18 -14.95 23.70
N ARG A 483 10.63 -14.19 22.73
CA ARG A 483 9.28 -14.44 22.16
C ARG A 483 9.25 -15.57 21.10
N THR A 484 8.34 -16.53 21.26
CA THR A 484 8.24 -17.72 20.38
C THR A 484 6.92 -17.73 19.59
N LEU A 485 6.61 -18.78 18.82
CA LEU A 485 5.25 -18.91 18.25
C LEU A 485 4.22 -19.36 19.30
N GLN A 486 4.66 -19.89 20.46
CA GLN A 486 3.76 -20.33 21.54
C GLN A 486 3.02 -19.16 22.21
N ASP A 487 3.58 -17.95 22.19
CA ASP A 487 2.95 -16.75 22.76
C ASP A 487 1.94 -16.04 21.80
N LEU A 488 1.50 -16.71 20.73
CA LEU A 488 0.48 -16.21 19.79
C LEU A 488 -0.91 -16.88 19.89
N GLY A 489 -1.05 -17.95 20.67
CA GLY A 489 -2.26 -18.79 20.63
C GLY A 489 -2.71 -19.29 21.99
N THR A 490 -3.99 -19.69 22.07
CA THR A 490 -4.55 -20.42 23.21
C THR A 490 -4.15 -21.89 23.15
N PHE A 491 -2.89 -22.18 23.45
CA PHE A 491 -2.35 -23.53 23.54
C PHE A 491 -2.71 -24.16 24.88
N VAL A 492 -3.37 -25.32 24.85
CA VAL A 492 -3.58 -26.16 26.04
C VAL A 492 -2.44 -27.16 26.09
N ARG A 493 -1.59 -27.07 27.11
CA ARG A 493 -0.56 -28.09 27.40
C ARG A 493 -1.18 -29.16 28.30
N HIS A 494 -0.97 -30.43 27.97
CA HIS A 494 -1.24 -31.55 28.88
C HIS A 494 -0.04 -32.49 28.84
N GLU A 495 0.63 -32.68 29.97
CA GLU A 495 1.93 -33.36 30.05
C GLU A 495 2.93 -32.75 29.04
N ASN A 496 3.42 -33.53 28.08
CA ASN A 496 4.35 -33.08 27.02
C ASN A 496 3.63 -32.77 25.68
N GLU A 497 2.31 -32.93 25.59
CA GLU A 497 1.55 -32.73 24.36
C GLU A 497 0.95 -31.31 24.31
N VAL A 498 1.12 -30.64 23.17
CA VAL A 498 0.54 -29.30 22.90
C VAL A 498 -0.71 -29.48 22.06
N PHE A 499 -1.83 -28.94 22.54
CA PHE A 499 -3.12 -28.95 21.85
C PHE A 499 -3.56 -27.55 21.47
N VAL A 500 -4.03 -27.39 20.23
CA VAL A 500 -4.64 -26.16 19.72
C VAL A 500 -6.13 -26.37 19.55
N THR A 501 -6.93 -25.46 20.10
CA THR A 501 -8.38 -25.41 19.84
C THR A 501 -8.64 -24.47 18.67
N LEU A 502 -9.06 -25.02 17.53
CA LEU A 502 -9.53 -24.29 16.36
C LEU A 502 -11.08 -24.38 16.27
N PRO A 503 -11.76 -23.55 15.47
CA PRO A 503 -13.20 -23.65 15.23
C PRO A 503 -13.65 -25.01 14.67
N GLU A 504 -12.71 -25.79 14.15
CA GLU A 504 -12.90 -27.09 13.49
C GLU A 504 -12.68 -28.28 14.42
N GLY A 505 -12.06 -28.08 15.60
CA GLY A 505 -11.73 -29.14 16.55
C GLY A 505 -10.53 -28.83 17.45
N VAL A 506 -10.16 -29.79 18.30
CA VAL A 506 -8.91 -29.77 19.07
C VAL A 506 -7.89 -30.65 18.34
N PHE A 507 -6.72 -30.10 18.05
CA PHE A 507 -5.66 -30.75 17.29
C PHE A 507 -4.39 -30.86 18.14
N GLN A 508 -3.75 -32.02 18.12
CA GLN A 508 -2.40 -32.19 18.65
C GLN A 508 -1.38 -31.56 17.69
N VAL A 509 -0.38 -30.87 18.23
CA VAL A 509 0.62 -30.13 17.48
C VAL A 509 2.01 -30.51 17.99
N ASP A 510 2.98 -30.60 17.08
CA ASP A 510 4.39 -30.82 17.43
C ASP A 510 4.93 -29.61 18.22
N PRO A 511 5.35 -29.79 19.49
CA PRO A 511 5.88 -28.70 20.30
C PRO A 511 7.18 -28.10 19.73
N SER A 512 7.97 -28.88 18.98
CA SER A 512 9.24 -28.44 18.40
C SER A 512 9.04 -27.35 17.35
N VAL A 513 8.04 -27.48 16.47
CA VAL A 513 7.73 -26.49 15.42
C VAL A 513 7.32 -25.13 16.01
N LEU A 514 6.66 -25.12 17.17
CA LEU A 514 6.22 -23.90 17.86
C LEU A 514 7.30 -23.29 18.76
N GLY A 515 8.13 -24.12 19.39
CA GLY A 515 9.25 -23.69 20.24
C GLY A 515 10.48 -23.23 19.46
N ALA A 516 10.73 -23.80 18.29
CA ALA A 516 11.88 -23.48 17.45
C ALA A 516 11.79 -22.06 16.88
N THR A 517 12.62 -21.15 17.37
CA THR A 517 12.84 -19.83 16.75
C THR A 517 13.60 -19.95 15.43
N LEU A 518 14.65 -20.76 15.43
CA LEU A 518 15.44 -21.09 14.23
C LEU A 518 15.12 -22.55 13.89
N TYR A 519 14.83 -22.83 12.62
CA TYR A 519 14.46 -24.17 12.16
C TYR A 519 15.19 -24.49 10.85
N LEU A 520 16.10 -25.47 10.87
CA LEU A 520 16.86 -25.91 9.70
C LEU A 520 16.24 -27.19 9.15
N LEU A 521 15.87 -27.16 7.87
CA LEU A 521 15.40 -28.34 7.14
C LEU A 521 16.39 -28.63 6.01
N ASP A 522 17.34 -29.51 6.29
CA ASP A 522 18.41 -29.84 5.37
C ASP A 522 17.96 -30.84 4.29
N THR A 523 18.32 -30.56 3.04
CA THR A 523 18.06 -31.40 1.87
C THR A 523 19.32 -32.05 1.29
N ALA A 524 20.49 -31.85 1.91
CA ALA A 524 21.71 -32.56 1.59
C ALA A 524 21.50 -34.09 1.63
N GLY A 525 22.16 -34.83 0.75
CA GLY A 525 21.99 -36.28 0.59
C GLY A 525 20.62 -36.78 0.09
N CYS A 526 19.59 -35.92 0.04
CA CYS A 526 18.20 -36.32 -0.25
C CYS A 526 17.83 -36.36 -1.75
N ASP A 527 18.81 -36.16 -2.64
CA ASP A 527 18.66 -36.06 -4.11
C ASP A 527 17.64 -34.99 -4.61
N LEU A 528 17.25 -34.04 -3.75
CA LEU A 528 16.36 -32.92 -4.05
C LEU A 528 17.07 -31.79 -4.85
N ASN A 529 17.67 -32.18 -5.97
CA ASN A 529 18.49 -31.34 -6.85
C ASN A 529 17.68 -30.19 -7.50
N GLU A 530 18.36 -29.09 -7.85
CA GLU A 530 17.76 -27.98 -8.61
C GLU A 530 17.35 -28.39 -10.04
N GLU A 531 16.29 -27.77 -10.59
CA GLU A 531 15.86 -28.03 -11.97
C GLU A 531 16.94 -27.63 -12.99
N LYS A 532 17.43 -28.63 -13.73
CA LYS A 532 18.38 -28.46 -14.84
C LYS A 532 17.71 -27.68 -15.99
N GLU A 533 18.49 -26.81 -16.63
CA GLU A 533 18.03 -25.93 -17.71
C GLU A 533 17.62 -26.71 -18.96
N GLN A 534 16.33 -27.01 -19.10
CA GLN A 534 15.75 -27.52 -20.35
C GLN A 534 15.29 -26.37 -21.25
N VAL A 535 16.24 -25.59 -21.77
CA VAL A 535 15.97 -24.69 -22.90
C VAL A 535 15.97 -25.51 -24.18
N ASP A 536 14.79 -25.70 -24.78
CA ASP A 536 14.65 -26.33 -26.10
C ASP A 536 15.13 -25.36 -27.20
N THR A 537 16.46 -25.24 -27.32
CA THR A 537 17.16 -24.37 -28.29
C THR A 537 16.98 -24.81 -29.75
N SER A 538 16.14 -25.81 -30.03
CA SER A 538 15.80 -26.28 -31.38
C SER A 538 14.98 -25.27 -32.20
N LYS A 539 14.24 -24.37 -31.53
CA LYS A 539 13.45 -23.30 -32.17
C LYS A 539 14.30 -22.12 -32.63
N PHE A 540 15.30 -21.73 -31.84
CA PHE A 540 16.16 -20.56 -32.09
C PHE A 540 17.43 -20.96 -32.86
N LYS A 541 17.27 -21.52 -34.07
CA LYS A 541 18.37 -22.11 -34.86
C LYS A 541 19.17 -21.15 -35.76
N LYS A 542 18.78 -19.88 -35.86
CA LYS A 542 19.37 -18.93 -36.83
C LYS A 542 19.90 -17.62 -36.25
N ASP A 543 19.68 -17.36 -34.98
CA ASP A 543 20.03 -16.09 -34.34
C ASP A 543 20.77 -16.39 -33.04
N LYS A 544 21.94 -15.77 -32.87
CA LYS A 544 22.88 -16.08 -31.78
C LYS A 544 22.53 -15.26 -30.55
N ASP A 545 22.27 -13.98 -30.75
CA ASP A 545 21.93 -13.04 -29.67
C ASP A 545 20.59 -13.44 -29.06
N ALA A 546 19.61 -13.86 -29.88
CA ALA A 546 18.34 -14.41 -29.38
C ALA A 546 18.50 -15.71 -28.57
N ARG A 547 19.61 -16.46 -28.75
CA ARG A 547 19.93 -17.66 -27.96
C ARG A 547 20.52 -17.31 -26.60
N ASP A 548 21.43 -16.34 -26.58
CA ASP A 548 22.08 -15.85 -25.36
C ASP A 548 21.12 -14.97 -24.54
N ILE A 549 20.12 -14.33 -25.17
CA ILE A 549 18.97 -13.69 -24.48
C ILE A 549 17.99 -14.74 -23.93
N ALA A 550 17.71 -15.82 -24.69
CA ALA A 550 16.82 -16.89 -24.21
C ALA A 550 17.40 -17.66 -23.02
N SER A 551 18.73 -17.81 -22.93
CA SER A 551 19.37 -18.35 -21.73
C SER A 551 19.25 -17.39 -20.54
N VAL A 552 19.59 -16.10 -20.70
CA VAL A 552 19.44 -15.06 -19.65
C VAL A 552 18.01 -14.96 -19.11
N LEU A 553 16.99 -14.97 -19.97
CA LEU A 553 15.58 -14.97 -19.56
C LEU A 553 15.15 -16.27 -18.85
N SER A 554 15.93 -17.35 -18.97
CA SER A 554 15.67 -18.65 -18.33
C SER A 554 16.48 -18.92 -17.04
N CYS A 555 17.41 -18.03 -16.66
CA CYS A 555 18.37 -18.26 -15.57
C CYS A 555 17.75 -18.43 -14.15
N SER A 556 16.46 -18.17 -13.96
CA SER A 556 15.83 -18.40 -12.64
C SER A 556 15.61 -19.88 -12.37
N LYS A 557 16.35 -20.42 -11.41
CA LYS A 557 16.21 -21.79 -10.88
C LYS A 557 14.89 -22.01 -10.13
N SER A 558 14.54 -23.28 -9.95
CA SER A 558 13.49 -23.78 -9.06
C SER A 558 13.89 -25.15 -8.50
N ASN A 559 13.36 -25.50 -7.34
CA ASN A 559 13.57 -26.79 -6.68
C ASN A 559 12.21 -27.34 -6.23
N PRO A 560 11.61 -28.28 -6.98
CA PRO A 560 10.32 -28.89 -6.63
C PRO A 560 10.34 -29.68 -5.30
N GLY A 561 11.51 -30.16 -4.86
CA GLY A 561 11.71 -30.85 -3.59
C GLY A 561 11.57 -29.89 -2.41
N GLU A 562 12.35 -28.80 -2.40
CA GLU A 562 12.17 -27.72 -1.42
C GLU A 562 10.75 -27.14 -1.46
N ALA A 563 10.14 -27.01 -2.64
CA ALA A 563 8.78 -26.52 -2.76
C ALA A 563 7.71 -27.47 -2.19
N LEU A 564 8.01 -28.78 -2.04
CA LEU A 564 7.19 -29.72 -1.27
C LEU A 564 7.43 -29.55 0.24
N LEU A 565 8.68 -29.38 0.66
CA LEU A 565 9.05 -29.24 2.08
C LEU A 565 8.50 -27.94 2.68
N VAL A 566 8.55 -26.82 1.94
CA VAL A 566 7.89 -25.56 2.30
C VAL A 566 6.37 -25.72 2.38
N ASP A 567 5.77 -26.49 1.47
CA ASP A 567 4.32 -26.76 1.43
C ASP A 567 3.88 -27.61 2.65
N ILE A 568 4.73 -28.54 3.12
CA ILE A 568 4.54 -29.28 4.37
C ILE A 568 4.70 -28.36 5.59
N HIS A 569 5.80 -27.60 5.68
CA HIS A 569 6.09 -26.76 6.86
C HIS A 569 5.07 -25.63 7.05
N VAL A 570 4.64 -24.98 5.96
CA VAL A 570 3.57 -23.96 6.01
C VAL A 570 2.24 -24.58 6.47
N ARG A 571 1.93 -25.82 6.08
CA ARG A 571 0.73 -26.52 6.58
C ARG A 571 0.85 -26.82 8.07
N SER A 572 2.01 -27.27 8.53
CA SER A 572 2.28 -27.50 9.96
C SER A 572 2.07 -26.23 10.77
N LEU A 573 2.64 -25.09 10.35
CA LEU A 573 2.45 -23.79 11.00
C LEU A 573 0.97 -23.35 11.05
N VAL A 574 0.19 -23.55 9.98
CA VAL A 574 -1.25 -23.21 9.97
C VAL A 574 -2.08 -24.18 10.82
N GLN A 575 -1.73 -25.47 10.84
CA GLN A 575 -2.35 -26.48 11.71
C GLN A 575 -2.01 -26.22 13.20
N ALA A 576 -0.83 -25.65 13.46
CA ALA A 576 -0.41 -25.12 14.76
C ALA A 576 -1.13 -23.81 15.16
N GLY A 577 -2.12 -23.37 14.39
CA GLY A 577 -2.95 -22.20 14.67
C GLY A 577 -2.39 -20.85 14.22
N ILE A 578 -1.20 -20.82 13.59
CA ILE A 578 -0.63 -19.56 13.11
C ILE A 578 -1.40 -19.06 11.87
N PRO A 579 -1.98 -17.85 11.88
CA PRO A 579 -2.74 -17.36 10.74
C PRO A 579 -1.88 -17.26 9.48
N ALA A 580 -2.36 -17.77 8.35
CA ALA A 580 -1.59 -17.74 7.10
C ALA A 580 -1.18 -16.33 6.62
N HIS A 581 -1.83 -15.27 7.12
CA HIS A 581 -1.44 -13.88 6.85
C HIS A 581 -0.26 -13.39 7.69
N ASP A 582 0.08 -14.07 8.78
CA ASP A 582 1.23 -13.80 9.65
C ASP A 582 2.47 -14.65 9.28
N ILE A 583 2.35 -15.45 8.22
CA ILE A 583 3.42 -16.23 7.62
C ILE A 583 3.88 -15.55 6.30
N ALA A 584 5.18 -15.56 6.03
CA ALA A 584 5.74 -15.26 4.71
C ALA A 584 6.56 -16.44 4.18
N VAL A 585 6.47 -16.68 2.87
CA VAL A 585 7.37 -17.57 2.14
C VAL A 585 8.30 -16.72 1.26
N ILE A 586 9.58 -16.75 1.56
CA ILE A 586 10.62 -16.00 0.86
C ILE A 586 11.49 -16.98 0.07
N THR A 587 11.76 -16.68 -1.21
CA THR A 587 12.78 -17.39 -1.96
C THR A 587 13.53 -16.44 -2.89
N PRO A 588 14.86 -16.55 -3.05
CA PRO A 588 15.60 -15.64 -3.92
C PRO A 588 15.23 -15.76 -5.41
N TYR A 589 14.62 -16.87 -5.85
CA TYR A 589 14.39 -17.18 -7.27
C TYR A 589 12.93 -16.97 -7.70
N ASN A 590 12.70 -16.10 -8.70
CA ASN A 590 11.35 -15.78 -9.21
C ASN A 590 10.58 -16.99 -9.77
N LYS A 591 11.26 -17.97 -10.37
CA LYS A 591 10.64 -19.23 -10.83
C LYS A 591 10.22 -20.10 -9.63
N GLN A 592 10.99 -20.14 -8.54
CA GLN A 592 10.56 -20.79 -7.29
C GLN A 592 9.34 -20.08 -6.67
N VAL A 593 9.27 -18.74 -6.72
CA VAL A 593 8.05 -17.98 -6.33
C VAL A 593 6.82 -18.45 -7.11
N GLN A 594 6.97 -18.74 -8.41
CA GLN A 594 5.87 -19.27 -9.24
C GLN A 594 5.47 -20.70 -8.85
N VAL A 595 6.44 -21.59 -8.63
CA VAL A 595 6.20 -22.97 -8.18
C VAL A 595 5.49 -22.99 -6.83
N LEU A 596 5.96 -22.21 -5.86
CA LEU A 596 5.34 -22.09 -4.54
C LEU A 596 3.92 -21.52 -4.61
N LYS A 597 3.67 -20.50 -5.43
CA LYS A 597 2.31 -19.95 -5.65
C LYS A 597 1.35 -20.97 -6.24
N SER A 598 1.79 -21.78 -7.20
CA SER A 598 0.95 -22.84 -7.79
C SER A 598 0.59 -23.98 -6.82
N ARG A 599 1.29 -24.11 -5.68
CA ARG A 599 1.01 -25.11 -4.64
C ARG A 599 0.20 -24.55 -3.48
N LEU A 600 0.56 -23.35 -3.00
CA LEU A 600 0.07 -22.81 -1.74
C LEU A 600 -1.03 -21.75 -1.88
N SER A 601 -1.06 -20.95 -2.95
CA SER A 601 -1.98 -19.81 -3.03
C SER A 601 -3.46 -20.17 -3.27
N GLU A 602 -3.76 -21.41 -3.66
CA GLU A 602 -5.15 -21.92 -3.69
C GLU A 602 -5.64 -22.33 -2.30
N ALA A 603 -4.77 -22.96 -1.49
CA ALA A 603 -5.10 -23.36 -0.12
C ALA A 603 -5.07 -22.19 0.87
N PHE A 604 -4.12 -21.25 0.68
CA PHE A 604 -3.89 -20.12 1.58
C PHE A 604 -3.80 -18.80 0.79
N PRO A 605 -4.93 -18.21 0.36
CA PRO A 605 -4.94 -17.00 -0.47
C PRO A 605 -4.36 -15.74 0.19
N SER A 606 -4.27 -15.74 1.54
CA SER A 606 -3.68 -14.66 2.34
C SER A 606 -2.18 -14.84 2.62
N LEU A 607 -1.58 -15.98 2.24
CA LEU A 607 -0.16 -16.26 2.44
C LEU A 607 0.69 -15.43 1.48
N GLU A 608 1.67 -14.71 2.04
CA GLU A 608 2.55 -13.89 1.22
C GLU A 608 3.73 -14.69 0.68
N ILE A 609 3.80 -14.85 -0.66
CA ILE A 609 4.89 -15.54 -1.36
C ILE A 609 5.56 -14.55 -2.32
N ARG A 610 6.83 -14.21 -2.09
CA ARG A 610 7.57 -13.20 -2.89
C ARG A 610 9.08 -13.48 -2.91
N SER A 611 9.81 -12.74 -3.75
CA SER A 611 11.27 -12.63 -3.65
C SER A 611 11.69 -11.73 -2.49
N VAL A 612 12.98 -11.78 -2.12
CA VAL A 612 13.58 -10.92 -1.07
C VAL A 612 13.31 -9.44 -1.34
N ASP A 613 13.57 -8.97 -2.56
CA ASP A 613 13.32 -7.61 -3.03
C ASP A 613 11.84 -7.21 -2.90
N GLY A 614 10.92 -8.18 -3.03
CA GLY A 614 9.49 -7.98 -2.88
C GLY A 614 8.99 -7.89 -1.43
N PHE A 615 9.83 -8.21 -0.43
CA PHE A 615 9.48 -8.23 1.00
C PHE A 615 10.07 -7.07 1.81
N GLN A 616 10.84 -6.18 1.20
CA GLN A 616 11.44 -5.05 1.89
C GLN A 616 10.38 -4.14 2.53
N GLY A 617 10.65 -3.68 3.76
CA GLY A 617 9.73 -2.88 4.57
C GLY A 617 8.69 -3.70 5.34
N CYS A 618 8.36 -4.92 4.91
CA CYS A 618 7.48 -5.83 5.64
C CYS A 618 8.20 -6.55 6.80
N GLU A 619 7.40 -7.23 7.62
CA GLU A 619 7.77 -8.19 8.68
C GLU A 619 6.61 -9.18 8.90
N LYS A 620 6.89 -10.36 9.45
CA LYS A 620 5.92 -11.43 9.72
C LYS A 620 6.27 -12.21 10.99
N GLU A 621 5.28 -12.83 11.64
CA GLU A 621 5.48 -13.65 12.83
C GLU A 621 6.40 -14.84 12.51
N ALA A 622 6.07 -15.57 11.44
CA ALA A 622 6.87 -16.66 10.88
C ALA A 622 7.35 -16.36 9.45
N VAL A 623 8.58 -16.77 9.13
CA VAL A 623 9.16 -16.71 7.79
C VAL A 623 9.68 -18.08 7.39
N VAL A 624 9.42 -18.50 6.15
CA VAL A 624 9.84 -19.79 5.60
C VAL A 624 10.66 -19.54 4.33
N MET A 625 11.91 -19.99 4.30
CA MET A 625 12.89 -19.66 3.27
C MET A 625 13.28 -20.89 2.44
N SER A 626 13.18 -20.80 1.12
CA SER A 626 13.70 -21.82 0.18
C SER A 626 14.87 -21.24 -0.61
N LEU A 627 16.06 -21.82 -0.47
CA LEU A 627 17.30 -21.33 -1.09
C LEU A 627 17.53 -21.86 -2.51
N VAL A 628 16.81 -22.90 -2.94
CA VAL A 628 16.72 -23.46 -4.31
C VAL A 628 17.96 -24.18 -4.83
N ARG A 629 19.16 -23.83 -4.35
CA ARG A 629 20.42 -24.32 -4.91
C ARG A 629 20.83 -25.63 -4.24
N SER A 630 20.71 -26.69 -5.01
CA SER A 630 21.24 -28.03 -4.72
C SER A 630 21.89 -28.57 -5.99
N ASN A 631 23.23 -28.64 -6.01
CA ASN A 631 23.98 -29.05 -7.21
C ASN A 631 25.38 -29.60 -6.89
N LYS A 632 25.80 -30.61 -7.66
CA LYS A 632 27.09 -31.32 -7.54
C LYS A 632 28.36 -30.50 -7.85
N LYS A 633 28.27 -29.18 -7.91
CA LYS A 633 29.40 -28.26 -7.99
C LYS A 633 29.53 -27.38 -6.74
N HIS A 634 28.56 -27.40 -5.84
CA HIS A 634 28.45 -26.50 -4.70
C HIS A 634 28.43 -25.01 -5.12
N GLU A 635 27.82 -24.71 -6.29
CA GLU A 635 27.68 -23.35 -6.81
C GLU A 635 26.47 -22.65 -6.15
N ALA A 636 26.69 -21.82 -5.12
CA ALA A 636 25.64 -21.00 -4.51
C ALA A 636 25.05 -19.93 -5.47
N GLY A 637 25.85 -19.40 -6.40
CA GLY A 637 25.40 -18.37 -7.36
C GLY A 637 25.01 -17.06 -6.65
N PHE A 638 23.90 -16.44 -7.06
CA PHE A 638 23.49 -15.14 -6.48
C PHE A 638 22.98 -15.20 -5.02
N LEU A 639 22.93 -16.39 -4.41
CA LEU A 639 22.79 -16.53 -2.94
C LEU A 639 23.95 -15.88 -2.17
N ALA A 640 25.09 -15.62 -2.83
CA ALA A 640 26.24 -14.92 -2.26
C ALA A 640 25.99 -13.44 -1.88
N ASP A 641 24.83 -12.86 -2.22
CA ASP A 641 24.44 -11.51 -1.81
C ASP A 641 24.06 -11.48 -0.32
N GLU A 642 25.05 -11.15 0.51
CA GLU A 642 24.96 -11.07 1.98
C GLU A 642 23.87 -10.07 2.43
N ARG A 643 23.73 -8.95 1.72
CA ARG A 643 22.71 -7.91 1.98
C ARG A 643 21.30 -8.45 1.73
N ARG A 644 21.08 -9.26 0.68
CA ARG A 644 19.80 -9.98 0.46
C ARG A 644 19.52 -10.99 1.57
N MET A 645 20.51 -11.79 1.94
CA MET A 645 20.31 -12.85 2.95
C MET A 645 19.98 -12.25 4.32
N ASN A 646 20.69 -11.21 4.73
CA ASN A 646 20.38 -10.41 5.91
C ASN A 646 18.95 -9.86 5.87
N VAL A 647 18.51 -9.29 4.75
CA VAL A 647 17.13 -8.80 4.60
C VAL A 647 16.10 -9.92 4.72
N ALA A 648 16.35 -11.10 4.13
CA ALA A 648 15.42 -12.22 4.17
C ALA A 648 15.19 -12.74 5.59
N VAL A 649 16.26 -13.08 6.33
CA VAL A 649 16.18 -13.58 7.71
C VAL A 649 15.55 -12.53 8.63
N THR A 650 15.96 -11.27 8.52
CA THR A 650 15.47 -10.16 9.37
C THR A 650 14.03 -9.72 9.08
N ARG A 651 13.28 -10.41 8.19
CA ARG A 651 11.82 -10.25 8.08
C ARG A 651 11.07 -10.98 9.21
N ALA A 652 11.69 -12.00 9.80
CA ALA A 652 11.11 -12.82 10.84
C ALA A 652 10.95 -12.06 12.16
N LYS A 653 9.97 -12.49 12.96
CA LYS A 653 9.71 -11.95 14.30
C LYS A 653 9.92 -13.00 15.40
N ARG A 654 9.38 -14.21 15.23
CA ARG A 654 9.35 -15.30 16.21
C ARG A 654 9.96 -16.59 15.68
N HIS A 655 9.77 -16.87 14.39
CA HIS A 655 10.23 -18.09 13.73
C HIS A 655 10.80 -17.80 12.35
N VAL A 656 11.94 -18.42 12.05
CA VAL A 656 12.51 -18.49 10.69
C VAL A 656 12.92 -19.93 10.37
N ALA A 657 12.29 -20.51 9.35
CA ALA A 657 12.64 -21.80 8.79
C ALA A 657 13.51 -21.62 7.53
N LEU A 658 14.62 -22.37 7.47
CA LEU A 658 15.56 -22.40 6.36
C LEU A 658 15.53 -23.79 5.71
N ILE A 659 15.00 -23.88 4.49
CA ILE A 659 14.97 -25.10 3.68
C ILE A 659 16.07 -24.96 2.62
N CYS A 660 17.08 -25.83 2.67
CA CYS A 660 18.26 -25.75 1.81
C CYS A 660 19.09 -27.04 1.78
N ASP A 661 19.95 -27.17 0.78
CA ASP A 661 21.01 -28.18 0.72
C ASP A 661 22.28 -27.62 1.39
N SER A 662 22.59 -28.12 2.60
CA SER A 662 23.72 -27.64 3.41
C SER A 662 25.08 -27.81 2.72
N GLU A 663 25.30 -28.95 2.03
CA GLU A 663 26.52 -29.22 1.26
C GLU A 663 26.70 -28.21 0.12
N THR A 664 25.63 -27.87 -0.61
CA THR A 664 25.69 -26.94 -1.73
C THR A 664 25.94 -25.50 -1.27
N ILE A 665 25.24 -25.02 -0.23
CA ILE A 665 25.35 -23.61 0.18
C ILE A 665 26.60 -23.32 1.03
N SER A 666 27.07 -24.29 1.82
CA SER A 666 28.21 -24.11 2.74
C SER A 666 29.56 -23.94 2.02
N ALA A 667 29.60 -24.03 0.69
CA ALA A 667 30.74 -23.56 -0.10
C ALA A 667 30.96 -22.03 0.03
N HIS A 668 29.90 -21.24 0.26
CA HIS A 668 30.03 -19.81 0.51
C HIS A 668 30.23 -19.53 2.01
N SER A 669 31.25 -18.75 2.38
CA SER A 669 31.61 -18.48 3.79
C SER A 669 30.46 -17.89 4.62
N PHE A 670 29.78 -16.87 4.08
CA PHE A 670 28.63 -16.23 4.74
C PHE A 670 27.45 -17.19 4.93
N LEU A 671 27.19 -18.07 3.95
CA LEU A 671 26.07 -19.03 4.04
C LEU A 671 26.41 -20.18 4.98
N ARG A 672 27.67 -20.62 5.04
CA ARG A 672 28.15 -21.57 6.04
C ARG A 672 27.95 -21.03 7.46
N ASN A 673 28.28 -19.76 7.71
CA ASN A 673 28.03 -19.13 9.01
C ASN A 673 26.54 -19.12 9.38
N LEU A 674 25.65 -18.82 8.42
CA LEU A 674 24.20 -18.91 8.61
C LEU A 674 23.74 -20.34 8.97
N VAL A 675 24.22 -21.37 8.25
CA VAL A 675 23.91 -22.78 8.57
C VAL A 675 24.41 -23.16 9.96
N GLN A 676 25.68 -22.87 10.26
CA GLN A 676 26.30 -23.16 11.56
C GLN A 676 25.60 -22.47 12.73
N HIS A 677 25.04 -21.28 12.52
CA HIS A 677 24.23 -20.61 13.53
C HIS A 677 22.88 -21.31 13.75
N PHE A 678 22.23 -21.79 12.69
CA PHE A 678 21.01 -22.58 12.79
C PHE A 678 21.26 -23.97 13.40
N GLU A 679 22.42 -24.59 13.13
CA GLU A 679 22.86 -25.86 13.77
C GLU A 679 23.16 -25.67 15.27
N ALA A 680 23.65 -24.50 15.69
CA ALA A 680 24.06 -24.23 17.07
C ALA A 680 22.93 -23.71 17.99
N PHE A 681 21.94 -23.01 17.42
CA PHE A 681 20.88 -22.33 18.19
C PHE A 681 19.44 -22.69 17.72
N GLY A 682 19.29 -23.65 16.81
CA GLY A 682 18.01 -23.99 16.19
C GLY A 682 17.68 -25.48 16.21
N GLU A 683 16.44 -25.78 15.84
CA GLU A 683 15.95 -27.15 15.65
C GLU A 683 16.36 -27.63 14.25
N VAL A 684 17.06 -28.77 14.16
CA VAL A 684 17.50 -29.36 12.88
C VAL A 684 16.64 -30.58 12.54
N ARG A 685 16.24 -30.69 11.27
CA ARG A 685 15.57 -31.85 10.67
C ARG A 685 16.13 -32.14 9.29
N PHE A 686 16.13 -33.42 8.90
CA PHE A 686 16.53 -33.87 7.58
C PHE A 686 15.31 -34.15 6.71
N ALA A 687 15.37 -33.79 5.43
CA ALA A 687 14.25 -33.98 4.51
C ALA A 687 13.85 -35.46 4.33
N THR A 688 14.77 -36.41 4.55
CA THR A 688 14.49 -37.85 4.60
C THR A 688 13.44 -38.21 5.66
N GLU A 689 13.52 -37.61 6.84
CA GLU A 689 12.64 -37.88 7.99
C GLU A 689 11.21 -37.44 7.63
N ILE A 690 11.06 -36.14 7.32
CA ILE A 690 9.79 -35.49 6.99
C ILE A 690 9.13 -36.14 5.75
N LEU A 691 9.91 -36.49 4.71
CA LEU A 691 9.37 -37.16 3.53
C LEU A 691 8.95 -38.61 3.81
N SER A 692 9.56 -39.30 4.78
CA SER A 692 9.12 -40.64 5.20
C SER A 692 7.78 -40.57 5.94
N GLU A 693 7.64 -39.64 6.89
CA GLU A 693 6.39 -39.40 7.63
C GLU A 693 5.25 -38.97 6.71
N TYR A 694 5.53 -38.07 5.76
CA TYR A 694 4.59 -37.64 4.73
C TYR A 694 4.18 -38.80 3.80
N SER A 695 5.08 -39.74 3.53
CA SER A 695 4.79 -40.94 2.73
C SER A 695 3.96 -41.98 3.47
N VAL A 696 4.04 -42.03 4.80
CA VAL A 696 3.22 -42.91 5.66
C VAL A 696 1.83 -42.33 5.90
N SER A 697 1.69 -40.99 5.95
CA SER A 697 0.43 -40.29 6.21
C SER A 697 -0.35 -39.86 4.95
N GLY A 698 0.26 -39.87 3.77
CA GLY A 698 -0.29 -39.27 2.55
C GLY A 698 -1.16 -40.17 1.66
N GLU A 699 -2.29 -39.63 1.20
CA GLU A 699 -3.13 -40.24 0.14
C GLU A 699 -2.38 -40.40 -1.20
N ARG A 700 -2.79 -41.39 -2.02
CA ARG A 700 -2.26 -41.57 -3.38
C ARG A 700 -2.62 -40.39 -4.29
N VAL A 701 -1.70 -39.43 -4.44
CA VAL A 701 -1.78 -38.39 -5.48
C VAL A 701 -1.69 -39.04 -6.86
N VAL A 702 -2.79 -38.99 -7.63
CA VAL A 702 -2.85 -39.58 -8.97
C VAL A 702 -2.12 -38.71 -9.98
N GLU A 703 -0.88 -39.09 -10.33
CA GLU A 703 -0.17 -38.53 -11.50
C GLU A 703 -1.01 -38.72 -12.77
N LYS A 704 -1.66 -37.65 -13.25
CA LYS A 704 -2.32 -37.63 -14.56
C LYS A 704 -1.29 -37.50 -15.69
N ARG A 705 -0.51 -38.57 -15.93
CA ARG A 705 0.37 -38.71 -17.10
C ARG A 705 -0.42 -38.65 -18.40
N ARG A 706 -0.53 -37.45 -18.99
CA ARG A 706 -1.15 -37.23 -20.31
C ARG A 706 -0.28 -37.80 -21.43
N CYS A 707 -0.44 -39.09 -21.75
CA CYS A 707 0.10 -39.66 -22.97
C CYS A 707 -0.89 -39.48 -24.13
N ASN A 708 -0.53 -38.67 -25.13
CA ASN A 708 -1.38 -38.41 -26.30
C ASN A 708 -1.22 -39.51 -27.37
N ARG A 709 -2.25 -40.34 -27.55
CA ARG A 709 -2.51 -41.04 -28.82
C ARG A 709 -3.98 -40.90 -29.20
N SER A 710 -4.25 -40.79 -30.50
CA SER A 710 -5.51 -40.26 -31.02
C SER A 710 -6.23 -41.22 -31.98
N ARG A 711 -7.58 -41.17 -31.95
CA ARG A 711 -8.59 -41.43 -33.00
C ARG A 711 -9.84 -42.09 -32.38
N GLY A 712 -11.03 -41.90 -32.99
CA GLY A 712 -12.14 -42.86 -32.81
C GLY A 712 -13.50 -42.39 -32.27
N THR A 713 -14.09 -41.32 -32.82
CA THR A 713 -15.55 -41.21 -33.15
C THR A 713 -16.70 -41.48 -32.14
N ARG A 714 -17.73 -40.61 -32.25
CA ARG A 714 -19.17 -40.75 -31.85
C ARG A 714 -19.61 -40.36 -30.41
N ARG A 715 -20.90 -39.99 -30.37
CA ARG A 715 -21.78 -39.47 -29.30
C ARG A 715 -23.10 -40.28 -29.39
N PRO A 716 -24.11 -40.09 -28.51
CA PRO A 716 -24.07 -39.82 -27.06
C PRO A 716 -25.05 -40.72 -26.26
N VAL A 717 -24.92 -40.81 -24.94
CA VAL A 717 -26.03 -41.19 -24.02
C VAL A 717 -25.99 -40.29 -22.78
N THR A 718 -27.16 -40.02 -22.20
CA THR A 718 -27.36 -39.21 -20.99
C THR A 718 -27.64 -40.06 -19.76
N GLN A 719 -26.99 -39.76 -18.63
CA GLN A 719 -27.62 -39.85 -17.32
C GLN A 719 -27.01 -38.83 -16.36
N LYS A 720 -27.76 -38.46 -15.32
CA LYS A 720 -27.31 -37.60 -14.22
C LYS A 720 -27.03 -38.51 -13.03
N ASP A 721 -25.88 -38.32 -12.39
CA ASP A 721 -25.71 -38.67 -10.98
C ASP A 721 -25.01 -37.51 -10.28
N THR A 722 -25.56 -37.11 -9.14
CA THR A 722 -25.00 -36.08 -8.25
C THR A 722 -24.16 -36.77 -7.19
N VAL A 723 -22.88 -36.43 -7.12
CA VAL A 723 -21.97 -36.89 -6.07
C VAL A 723 -21.57 -35.70 -5.22
N GLU A 724 -21.93 -35.73 -3.94
CA GLU A 724 -21.52 -34.76 -2.93
C GLU A 724 -20.07 -35.03 -2.49
N PRO A 725 -19.29 -34.02 -2.09
CA PRO A 725 -17.92 -34.22 -1.62
C PRO A 725 -17.92 -34.90 -0.24
N SER A 726 -17.51 -36.17 -0.19
CA SER A 726 -17.34 -36.92 1.04
C SER A 726 -16.24 -36.32 1.92
N ALA A 727 -16.52 -36.15 3.22
CA ALA A 727 -15.52 -35.75 4.21
C ALA A 727 -14.31 -36.70 4.23
N LYS A 728 -13.12 -36.16 4.51
CA LYS A 728 -11.90 -36.95 4.67
C LYS A 728 -11.67 -37.31 6.14
N ASN A 729 -11.26 -38.54 6.40
CA ASN A 729 -10.90 -38.99 7.74
C ASN A 729 -9.52 -38.46 8.12
N TYR A 730 -9.46 -37.75 9.23
CA TYR A 730 -8.22 -37.45 9.96
C TYR A 730 -7.93 -38.57 10.95
N ASN A 731 -6.73 -38.58 11.54
CA ASN A 731 -6.43 -39.37 12.75
C ASN A 731 -7.17 -38.76 13.95
N LEU A 732 -8.48 -38.99 13.99
CA LEU A 732 -9.32 -38.74 15.14
C LEU A 732 -8.81 -39.58 16.32
N VAL A 733 -8.27 -38.92 17.34
CA VAL A 733 -8.32 -39.46 18.70
C VAL A 733 -9.77 -39.88 18.96
N SER A 734 -9.97 -41.14 19.39
CA SER A 734 -11.30 -41.73 19.43
C SER A 734 -12.27 -40.85 20.21
N ILE A 735 -13.53 -40.76 19.76
CA ILE A 735 -14.52 -39.83 20.34
C ILE A 735 -14.69 -40.06 21.86
N SER A 736 -14.46 -41.29 22.34
CA SER A 736 -14.28 -41.60 23.77
C SER A 736 -13.16 -40.76 24.42
N LYS A 737 -11.89 -40.96 24.04
CA LYS A 737 -10.74 -40.19 24.55
C LYS A 737 -10.93 -38.69 24.38
N ALA A 738 -11.44 -38.22 23.24
CA ALA A 738 -11.68 -36.79 23.02
C ALA A 738 -12.71 -36.22 24.01
N SER A 739 -13.77 -36.98 24.35
CA SER A 739 -14.76 -36.60 25.36
C SER A 739 -14.28 -36.79 26.81
N GLU A 740 -13.34 -37.71 27.06
CA GLU A 740 -12.69 -37.88 28.36
C GLU A 740 -11.67 -36.76 28.63
N LEU A 741 -10.77 -36.44 27.68
CA LEU A 741 -9.88 -35.28 27.80
C LEU A 741 -10.66 -33.98 27.89
N LYS A 742 -11.72 -33.80 27.10
CA LYS A 742 -12.55 -32.60 27.20
C LYS A 742 -13.22 -32.48 28.58
N ARG A 743 -13.74 -33.58 29.14
CA ARG A 743 -14.30 -33.60 30.51
C ARG A 743 -13.25 -33.38 31.60
N LYS A 744 -12.01 -33.85 31.41
CA LYS A 744 -10.90 -33.57 32.31
C LYS A 744 -10.49 -32.11 32.26
N VAL A 745 -10.26 -31.55 31.08
CA VAL A 745 -9.99 -30.10 30.94
C VAL A 745 -11.15 -29.26 31.48
N GLU A 746 -12.41 -29.69 31.30
CA GLU A 746 -13.59 -29.05 31.90
C GLU A 746 -13.75 -29.28 33.42
N SER A 747 -13.02 -30.21 34.05
CA SER A 747 -12.96 -30.39 35.52
C SER A 747 -11.74 -29.73 36.15
N ASP A 748 -10.58 -29.80 35.49
CA ASP A 748 -9.32 -29.24 35.97
C ASP A 748 -9.35 -27.69 35.91
N ILE A 749 -10.29 -27.11 35.13
CA ILE A 749 -10.65 -25.68 35.12
C ILE A 749 -11.62 -25.30 36.26
N GLN A 750 -12.18 -26.25 37.03
CA GLN A 750 -13.17 -25.95 38.09
C GLN A 750 -12.57 -25.75 39.50
N ASP A 751 -11.30 -26.07 39.72
CA ASP A 751 -10.64 -25.88 41.02
C ASP A 751 -9.75 -24.60 41.11
N ASP A 752 -9.48 -23.91 39.98
CA ASP A 752 -8.73 -22.63 39.93
C ASP A 752 -9.66 -21.43 39.58
N ASP A 753 -10.53 -21.04 40.52
CA ASP A 753 -11.50 -19.93 40.36
C ASP A 753 -10.87 -18.51 40.44
N GLU A 754 -9.59 -18.37 40.05
CA GLU A 754 -8.80 -17.12 40.09
C GLU A 754 -8.17 -16.66 38.74
N ILE A 755 -8.61 -17.17 37.57
CA ILE A 755 -8.38 -16.48 36.27
C ILE A 755 -9.69 -16.22 35.51
N LEU A 756 -10.44 -15.19 35.93
CA LEU A 756 -11.54 -14.63 35.11
C LEU A 756 -11.75 -13.11 35.21
N GLN A 757 -10.69 -12.31 35.47
CA GLN A 757 -10.77 -10.83 35.47
C GLN A 757 -9.79 -10.11 34.52
N THR A 758 -9.31 -10.76 33.45
CA THR A 758 -8.32 -10.15 32.52
C THR A 758 -8.74 -10.15 31.04
N ALA A 759 -10.04 -10.30 30.74
CA ALA A 759 -10.53 -10.54 29.37
C ALA A 759 -11.56 -9.54 28.81
N VAL A 760 -11.91 -8.45 29.54
CA VAL A 760 -12.88 -7.43 29.05
C VAL A 760 -12.47 -5.98 29.41
N ALA A 761 -11.29 -5.54 28.99
CA ALA A 761 -10.90 -4.12 29.10
C ALA A 761 -9.79 -3.73 28.11
N PHE A 762 -10.12 -3.34 26.87
CA PHE A 762 -9.15 -2.63 26.00
C PHE A 762 -9.77 -1.66 24.97
N GLU A 763 -10.52 -0.67 25.44
CA GLU A 763 -10.62 0.61 24.72
C GLU A 763 -10.76 1.81 25.69
N VAL A 764 -9.95 2.84 25.48
CA VAL A 764 -10.04 4.23 26.02
C VAL A 764 -9.70 4.48 27.52
N LEU A 765 -8.43 4.85 27.75
CA LEU A 765 -7.92 5.94 28.62
C LEU A 765 -8.31 6.04 30.11
N ALA A 766 -7.35 5.63 30.96
CA ALA A 766 -6.76 6.37 32.09
C ALA A 766 -7.61 7.35 32.95
N SER A 767 -7.77 7.04 34.25
CA SER A 767 -7.35 7.90 35.38
C SER A 767 -7.51 7.24 36.76
N SER A 768 -6.77 7.77 37.75
CA SER A 768 -6.93 7.65 39.23
C SER A 768 -6.95 6.27 39.92
N SER A 769 -5.78 5.89 40.45
CA SER A 769 -5.55 5.56 41.88
C SER A 769 -4.06 5.86 42.19
N SER A 770 -3.59 6.45 43.29
CA SER A 770 -4.02 6.63 44.69
C SER A 770 -3.76 5.44 45.63
N CYS A 771 -2.59 5.50 46.29
CA CYS A 771 -2.31 5.13 47.70
C CYS A 771 -2.61 3.67 48.14
N ASP A 772 -1.72 2.96 48.84
CA ASP A 772 -1.07 3.37 50.10
C ASP A 772 0.42 2.97 50.22
N GLU A 773 1.05 3.42 51.31
CA GLU A 773 2.49 3.30 51.60
C GLU A 773 2.83 2.07 52.48
N GLY A 774 4.11 1.72 52.55
CA GLY A 774 4.61 0.57 53.32
C GLY A 774 6.12 0.55 53.56
N ASP A 775 6.75 1.72 53.68
CA ASP A 775 8.18 1.82 54.00
C ASP A 775 8.45 1.57 55.49
N ASN A 776 9.61 0.95 55.78
CA ASN A 776 10.21 0.93 57.11
C ASN A 776 11.38 1.92 57.16
N ASP A 777 11.41 2.71 58.23
CA ASP A 777 12.46 3.60 58.74
C ASP A 777 13.87 3.55 58.10
N ILE A 778 14.42 4.74 57.80
CA ILE A 778 15.65 5.27 58.41
C ILE A 778 15.79 6.80 58.20
N GLU A 779 16.02 7.49 59.33
CA GLU A 779 16.52 8.86 59.61
C GLU A 779 16.91 9.84 58.46
N GLY A 780 16.57 11.15 58.56
CA GLY A 780 17.05 12.12 57.54
C GLY A 780 16.88 13.66 57.59
N ASP A 781 16.26 14.32 58.58
CA ASP A 781 16.28 15.81 58.80
C ASP A 781 15.68 16.77 57.70
N GLY A 782 15.41 18.04 58.06
CA GLY A 782 15.35 19.18 57.12
C GLY A 782 14.00 19.83 56.72
N THR A 783 13.51 20.78 57.53
CA THR A 783 12.68 21.98 57.18
C THR A 783 11.77 21.94 55.91
N ALA A 784 10.44 21.88 56.00
CA ALA A 784 9.49 22.93 56.43
C ALA A 784 9.39 24.20 55.53
N GLU A 785 8.28 24.35 54.78
CA GLU A 785 7.47 25.59 54.75
C GLU A 785 6.06 25.36 54.15
N THR A 786 5.14 26.34 54.26
CA THR A 786 3.69 26.14 54.07
C THR A 786 3.01 27.17 53.16
N SER A 787 1.99 26.76 52.40
CA SER A 787 0.84 27.62 52.09
C SER A 787 -0.45 26.83 51.83
N LYS A 788 -1.60 27.43 52.18
CA LYS A 788 -2.95 26.85 52.02
C LYS A 788 -3.69 27.58 50.90
N HIS A 789 -4.74 26.97 50.33
CA HIS A 789 -6.10 27.54 50.41
C HIS A 789 -7.17 26.53 49.96
N GLU A 790 -8.33 26.60 50.62
CA GLU A 790 -9.54 25.81 50.35
C GLU A 790 -10.47 26.56 49.37
N TYR A 791 -11.53 25.89 48.86
CA TYR A 791 -12.93 26.27 49.18
C TYR A 791 -13.97 25.31 48.54
N THR A 792 -14.55 24.45 49.39
CA THR A 792 -15.97 24.02 49.49
C THR A 792 -16.90 23.85 48.26
N CYS A 793 -17.74 22.80 48.29
CA CYS A 793 -18.87 22.56 47.38
C CYS A 793 -20.25 22.95 48.05
N ILE A 794 -21.46 22.39 47.86
CA ILE A 794 -21.89 21.10 47.29
C ILE A 794 -23.17 21.15 46.39
N PRO A 795 -24.45 21.16 46.85
CA PRO A 795 -25.35 20.11 46.32
C PRO A 795 -26.78 20.47 45.82
N ASP A 796 -27.29 19.55 44.98
CA ASP A 796 -28.58 18.84 45.09
C ASP A 796 -29.91 19.20 44.35
N ALA A 797 -30.76 18.15 44.31
CA ALA A 797 -32.23 18.11 44.31
C ALA A 797 -33.05 17.99 43.00
N VAL A 798 -33.41 16.74 42.70
CA VAL A 798 -34.46 16.23 41.79
C VAL A 798 -35.89 16.71 42.14
N ARG A 799 -36.78 16.93 41.14
CA ARG A 799 -38.21 16.50 41.16
C ARG A 799 -39.02 16.67 39.84
N LYS A 800 -40.13 15.91 39.75
CA LYS A 800 -41.24 15.94 38.76
C LYS A 800 -42.58 16.11 39.54
N PRO A 801 -43.79 15.97 38.95
CA PRO A 801 -44.45 16.76 37.89
C PRO A 801 -45.88 17.24 38.33
N ASN A 802 -46.61 18.05 37.52
CA ASN A 802 -48.04 17.77 37.20
C ASN A 802 -48.70 18.69 36.14
N VAL A 803 -49.99 18.41 35.84
CA VAL A 803 -50.82 19.00 34.77
C VAL A 803 -52.18 19.48 35.31
N ARG A 804 -52.69 20.66 34.88
CA ARG A 804 -54.14 20.85 34.54
C ARG A 804 -54.52 22.19 33.86
N SER A 805 -55.61 22.10 33.11
CA SER A 805 -56.27 23.05 32.19
C SER A 805 -57.09 24.18 32.81
N SER A 806 -57.44 25.23 32.03
CA SER A 806 -58.86 25.65 31.86
C SER A 806 -59.15 26.54 30.61
N LYS A 807 -60.41 27.00 30.47
CA LYS A 807 -61.15 27.52 29.28
C LYS A 807 -61.35 29.06 29.36
N LYS A 808 -61.96 29.85 28.45
CA LYS A 808 -62.19 29.93 26.96
C LYS A 808 -63.31 30.98 26.65
N LYS A 809 -63.09 32.00 25.79
CA LYS A 809 -64.08 32.87 25.04
C LYS A 809 -63.30 34.04 24.37
N GLY A 810 -63.53 34.55 23.15
CA GLY A 810 -64.43 34.23 22.01
C GLY A 810 -65.59 35.23 21.85
N LYS A 811 -65.82 35.98 20.74
CA LYS A 811 -65.38 35.96 19.30
C LYS A 811 -64.52 37.23 18.97
N LYS A 812 -64.19 37.75 17.76
CA LYS A 812 -64.43 37.63 16.28
C LYS A 812 -63.05 37.97 15.57
N GLY A 813 -62.80 37.91 14.25
CA GLY A 813 -63.49 37.35 13.07
C GLY A 813 -62.73 37.58 11.73
N LYS A 814 -62.93 36.71 10.72
CA LYS A 814 -62.44 36.75 9.30
C LYS A 814 -60.91 36.76 9.01
N ALA A 815 -60.31 35.57 8.80
CA ALA A 815 -59.30 35.28 7.77
C ALA A 815 -59.04 33.76 7.63
N ILE A 816 -58.37 33.35 6.54
CA ILE A 816 -57.75 32.02 6.25
C ILE A 816 -58.71 30.81 6.06
N SER A 817 -58.75 30.27 4.83
CA SER A 817 -59.38 28.96 4.53
C SER A 817 -58.88 28.32 3.21
N LYS A 818 -57.81 27.50 3.28
CA LYS A 818 -57.48 26.37 2.34
C LYS A 818 -56.13 25.69 2.69
N VAL A 819 -56.09 24.91 3.77
CA VAL A 819 -54.97 23.98 4.08
C VAL A 819 -55.52 22.68 4.67
N THR A 820 -56.27 21.92 3.87
CA THR A 820 -56.84 20.61 4.27
C THR A 820 -57.05 19.70 3.04
N LYS A 821 -56.02 18.95 2.62
CA LYS A 821 -56.21 17.67 1.89
C LYS A 821 -54.98 16.75 1.75
N GLU A 822 -53.75 17.21 2.02
CA GLU A 822 -52.51 16.40 1.80
C GLU A 822 -51.89 15.79 3.09
N ILE A 823 -52.67 15.57 4.17
CA ILE A 823 -52.16 15.08 5.48
C ILE A 823 -52.78 13.70 5.88
N ALA A 824 -53.71 13.18 5.08
CA ALA A 824 -54.50 11.99 5.42
C ALA A 824 -53.83 10.63 5.13
N GLU A 825 -52.84 10.57 4.24
CA GLU A 825 -52.29 9.28 3.74
C GLU A 825 -50.84 8.97 4.18
N SER A 826 -50.07 9.95 4.66
CA SER A 826 -48.70 9.72 5.18
C SER A 826 -48.68 9.26 6.65
N SER A 827 -49.65 9.71 7.45
CA SER A 827 -49.59 9.65 8.92
C SER A 827 -49.88 8.28 9.56
N PHE A 828 -50.12 7.24 8.76
CA PHE A 828 -50.26 5.85 9.22
C PHE A 828 -48.97 5.05 9.01
N LEU A 829 -48.42 5.05 7.80
CA LEU A 829 -47.20 4.31 7.46
C LEU A 829 -45.94 4.87 8.12
N ASP A 830 -45.77 6.19 8.17
CA ASP A 830 -44.63 6.82 8.86
C ASP A 830 -44.64 6.51 10.38
N ARG A 831 -45.80 6.15 10.93
CA ARG A 831 -45.99 5.88 12.37
C ARG A 831 -45.46 4.50 12.79
N GLN A 832 -45.67 3.47 11.99
CA GLN A 832 -45.14 2.12 12.27
C GLN A 832 -43.62 2.00 12.03
N VAL A 833 -43.05 2.78 11.11
CA VAL A 833 -41.60 2.71 10.81
C VAL A 833 -40.76 3.50 11.82
N ALA A 834 -41.34 4.54 12.46
CA ALA A 834 -40.65 5.43 13.39
C ALA A 834 -40.24 4.79 14.74
N GLU A 835 -40.76 3.61 15.09
CA GLU A 835 -40.48 2.97 16.38
C GLU A 835 -39.12 2.22 16.39
N SER A 836 -38.54 1.95 15.21
CA SER A 836 -37.21 1.35 15.07
C SER A 836 -36.06 2.33 15.39
N ARG A 837 -35.66 2.39 16.67
CA ARG A 837 -34.53 3.23 17.15
C ARG A 837 -33.14 2.72 16.74
N PHE A 838 -33.06 1.45 16.36
CA PHE A 838 -31.84 0.69 16.06
C PHE A 838 -31.72 0.38 14.56
N CYS A 839 -30.59 -0.20 14.14
CA CYS A 839 -30.38 -0.59 12.75
C CYS A 839 -31.25 -1.80 12.39
N GLY A 840 -31.89 -1.76 11.20
CA GLY A 840 -32.65 -2.87 10.64
C GLY A 840 -31.79 -3.96 9.96
N PHE A 841 -30.48 -3.96 10.18
CA PHE A 841 -29.58 -5.00 9.66
C PHE A 841 -29.52 -6.18 10.62
N ARG A 842 -29.69 -7.38 10.05
CA ARG A 842 -29.32 -8.65 10.65
C ARG A 842 -28.44 -9.41 9.66
N ASP A 843 -27.44 -10.10 10.19
CA ASP A 843 -26.55 -10.95 9.41
C ASP A 843 -27.18 -12.32 9.08
N LEU A 844 -26.39 -13.23 8.50
CA LEU A 844 -26.83 -14.58 8.15
C LEU A 844 -27.05 -15.50 9.37
N MET A 845 -26.51 -15.14 10.55
CA MET A 845 -26.76 -15.80 11.83
C MET A 845 -27.98 -15.20 12.56
N GLY A 846 -28.57 -14.13 12.02
CA GLY A 846 -29.72 -13.42 12.59
C GLY A 846 -29.37 -12.37 13.64
N ILE A 847 -28.08 -12.13 13.91
CA ILE A 847 -27.57 -11.18 14.90
C ILE A 847 -27.87 -9.75 14.43
N GLN A 848 -28.45 -8.91 15.29
CA GLN A 848 -28.91 -7.57 14.92
C GLN A 848 -27.88 -6.49 15.25
N CYS A 849 -27.66 -5.55 14.32
CA CYS A 849 -26.81 -4.40 14.55
C CYS A 849 -27.42 -3.41 15.57
N GLU A 850 -26.71 -3.18 16.67
CA GLU A 850 -27.15 -2.35 17.80
C GLU A 850 -26.96 -0.83 17.60
N GLU A 851 -26.47 -0.38 16.45
CA GLU A 851 -26.23 1.05 16.23
C GLU A 851 -27.53 1.85 16.04
N ARG A 852 -27.68 2.88 16.88
CA ARG A 852 -28.84 3.75 16.93
C ARG A 852 -28.89 4.70 15.73
N THR A 853 -29.80 4.41 14.79
CA THR A 853 -29.91 5.11 13.48
C THR A 853 -30.21 6.61 13.58
N HIS A 854 -30.64 7.09 14.74
CA HIS A 854 -30.88 8.51 15.01
C HIS A 854 -29.61 9.29 15.41
N LEU A 855 -28.56 8.64 15.92
CA LEU A 855 -27.28 9.29 16.23
C LEU A 855 -26.39 9.42 14.97
N VAL A 856 -26.48 8.43 14.07
CA VAL A 856 -25.53 8.25 12.94
C VAL A 856 -26.17 8.56 11.57
N TYR A 857 -27.10 9.53 11.50
CA TYR A 857 -27.79 9.97 10.27
C TYR A 857 -28.32 8.80 9.37
N GLY A 858 -28.96 7.81 9.99
CA GLY A 858 -29.38 6.58 9.30
C GLY A 858 -30.43 6.79 8.20
N SER A 859 -30.24 6.09 7.08
CA SER A 859 -31.03 6.19 5.84
C SER A 859 -32.05 5.05 5.68
N ILE A 860 -33.06 5.26 4.84
CA ILE A 860 -34.19 4.33 4.63
C ILE A 860 -34.04 3.61 3.29
N CYS A 861 -34.11 2.28 3.27
CA CYS A 861 -34.06 1.53 2.02
C CYS A 861 -35.31 1.76 1.16
N ILE A 862 -35.12 2.04 -0.14
CA ILE A 862 -36.23 2.24 -1.09
C ILE A 862 -37.07 0.98 -1.39
N CYS A 863 -36.56 -0.21 -1.04
CA CYS A 863 -37.22 -1.51 -1.22
C CYS A 863 -37.84 -2.02 0.09
N CYS A 864 -37.04 -2.45 1.07
CA CYS A 864 -37.56 -3.06 2.31
C CYS A 864 -38.06 -2.05 3.36
N LYS A 865 -37.89 -0.74 3.16
CA LYS A 865 -38.30 0.35 4.07
C LYS A 865 -37.69 0.35 5.49
N ALA A 866 -36.91 -0.65 5.85
CA ALA A 866 -36.08 -0.63 7.04
C ALA A 866 -35.07 0.53 7.01
N ARG A 867 -34.67 0.97 8.20
CA ARG A 867 -33.72 2.07 8.42
C ARG A 867 -32.37 1.51 8.86
N PHE A 868 -31.30 1.95 8.20
CA PHE A 868 -29.94 1.43 8.40
C PHE A 868 -29.00 2.56 8.86
N CYS A 869 -28.02 2.23 9.71
CA CYS A 869 -26.92 3.16 10.01
C CYS A 869 -25.99 3.29 8.78
N LEU A 870 -25.10 4.29 8.79
CA LEU A 870 -24.23 4.55 7.64
C LEU A 870 -23.33 3.35 7.27
N LYS A 871 -22.94 2.49 8.23
CA LYS A 871 -22.19 1.24 7.96
C LYS A 871 -22.97 0.24 7.10
N HIS A 872 -24.29 0.12 7.31
CA HIS A 872 -25.13 -0.93 6.71
C HIS A 872 -26.06 -0.41 5.60
N ILE A 873 -25.74 0.74 4.99
CA ILE A 873 -26.60 1.46 4.04
C ILE A 873 -26.70 0.81 2.64
N GLN A 874 -25.82 -0.14 2.30
CA GLN A 874 -25.77 -0.73 0.96
C GLN A 874 -26.82 -1.83 0.78
N ALA A 875 -27.44 -1.87 -0.41
CA ALA A 875 -28.49 -2.84 -0.72
C ALA A 875 -28.01 -4.31 -0.79
N GLU A 876 -26.70 -4.52 -0.97
CA GLU A 876 -26.07 -5.85 -1.01
C GLU A 876 -25.94 -6.41 0.41
N ILE A 877 -25.50 -5.59 1.38
CA ILE A 877 -25.45 -5.91 2.81
C ILE A 877 -26.80 -6.42 3.31
N HIS A 878 -27.90 -5.68 3.06
CA HIS A 878 -29.24 -6.03 3.55
C HIS A 878 -30.11 -6.77 2.50
N GLY A 879 -29.51 -7.52 1.58
CA GLY A 879 -30.17 -8.49 0.70
C GLY A 879 -31.16 -7.97 -0.36
N CYS A 880 -31.34 -6.66 -0.50
CA CYS A 880 -32.38 -6.06 -1.37
C CYS A 880 -31.95 -5.85 -2.82
N THR A 881 -30.69 -6.11 -3.15
CA THR A 881 -30.11 -5.85 -4.47
C THR A 881 -30.87 -6.46 -5.64
N ARG A 882 -31.40 -7.67 -5.49
CA ARG A 882 -32.23 -8.30 -6.53
C ARG A 882 -33.48 -7.45 -6.83
N ALA A 883 -34.20 -7.01 -5.80
CA ALA A 883 -35.38 -6.17 -5.95
C ALA A 883 -35.05 -4.79 -6.55
N ILE A 884 -33.89 -4.20 -6.23
CA ILE A 884 -33.44 -2.94 -6.87
C ILE A 884 -33.13 -3.17 -8.35
N ARG A 885 -32.37 -4.24 -8.69
CA ARG A 885 -32.01 -4.56 -10.08
C ARG A 885 -33.26 -4.87 -10.92
N GLU A 886 -34.23 -5.64 -10.40
CA GLU A 886 -35.50 -5.93 -11.06
C GLU A 886 -36.35 -4.66 -11.26
N ARG A 887 -36.44 -3.78 -10.26
CA ARG A 887 -37.17 -2.50 -10.36
C ARG A 887 -36.54 -1.53 -11.37
N ALA A 888 -35.21 -1.48 -11.45
CA ALA A 888 -34.49 -0.71 -12.46
C ALA A 888 -34.76 -1.25 -13.88
N VAL A 889 -34.76 -2.58 -14.07
CA VAL A 889 -35.11 -3.22 -15.36
C VAL A 889 -36.55 -2.95 -15.76
N GLN A 890 -37.50 -2.91 -14.82
CA GLN A 890 -38.88 -2.52 -15.10
C GLN A 890 -39.00 -1.05 -15.53
N GLN A 891 -38.30 -0.13 -14.86
CA GLN A 891 -38.27 1.29 -15.23
C GLN A 891 -37.66 1.52 -16.62
N ASP A 892 -36.57 0.82 -16.95
CA ASP A 892 -35.94 0.94 -18.29
C ASP A 892 -36.82 0.32 -19.39
N LYS A 893 -37.50 -0.80 -19.12
CA LYS A 893 -38.52 -1.35 -20.04
C LYS A 893 -39.66 -0.36 -20.31
N ALA A 894 -40.19 0.31 -19.28
CA ALA A 894 -41.21 1.34 -19.44
C ALA A 894 -40.70 2.57 -20.21
N HIS A 895 -39.44 2.97 -20.01
CA HIS A 895 -38.80 4.05 -20.78
C HIS A 895 -38.63 3.72 -22.27
N ARG A 896 -38.41 2.44 -22.61
CA ARG A 896 -38.30 1.96 -23.99
C ARG A 896 -39.65 1.96 -24.72
N THR A 897 -40.74 1.49 -24.09
CA THR A 897 -42.05 1.37 -24.75
C THR A 897 -42.84 2.67 -24.93
N MET A 898 -42.53 3.76 -24.21
CA MET A 898 -43.26 5.02 -24.37
C MET A 898 -43.10 5.65 -25.77
N THR A 899 -44.22 6.10 -26.36
CA THR A 899 -44.27 6.71 -27.69
C THR A 899 -43.70 8.14 -27.70
N SER A 900 -43.42 8.68 -28.89
CA SER A 900 -42.87 10.04 -29.06
C SER A 900 -43.75 11.13 -28.42
N GLN A 901 -45.07 11.06 -28.62
CA GLN A 901 -46.02 11.99 -28.00
C GLN A 901 -46.05 11.87 -26.46
N GLN A 902 -46.01 10.65 -25.91
CA GLN A 902 -45.93 10.43 -24.45
C GLN A 902 -44.64 11.03 -23.88
N LYS A 903 -43.50 10.80 -24.51
CA LYS A 903 -42.19 11.36 -24.13
C LYS A 903 -42.18 12.89 -24.18
N ASN A 904 -42.83 13.51 -25.16
CA ASN A 904 -42.95 14.97 -25.24
C ASN A 904 -43.92 15.55 -24.19
N SER A 905 -45.05 14.88 -23.93
CA SER A 905 -45.98 15.27 -22.85
C SER A 905 -45.31 15.18 -21.47
N LEU A 906 -44.53 14.12 -21.21
CA LEU A 906 -43.75 14.01 -19.97
C LEU A 906 -42.72 15.14 -19.84
N LYS A 907 -42.00 15.47 -20.93
CA LYS A 907 -41.04 16.59 -20.93
C LYS A 907 -41.71 17.93 -20.65
N GLN A 908 -42.87 18.22 -21.26
CA GLN A 908 -43.63 19.45 -20.98
C GLN A 908 -44.11 19.50 -19.52
N LYS A 909 -44.61 18.39 -18.97
CA LYS A 909 -44.99 18.30 -17.54
C LYS A 909 -43.78 18.48 -16.61
N LEU A 910 -42.62 17.95 -16.96
CA LEU A 910 -41.40 18.13 -16.17
C LEU A 910 -40.89 19.58 -16.24
N HIS A 911 -40.93 20.20 -17.42
CA HIS A 911 -40.51 21.60 -17.62
C HIS A 911 -41.41 22.58 -16.84
N SER A 912 -42.74 22.40 -16.90
CA SER A 912 -43.68 23.24 -16.16
C SER A 912 -43.58 23.06 -14.64
N GLN A 913 -43.29 21.85 -14.14
CA GLN A 913 -42.96 21.63 -12.72
C GLN A 913 -41.62 22.27 -12.31
N MET A 914 -40.60 22.21 -13.17
CA MET A 914 -39.31 22.88 -12.95
C MET A 914 -39.49 24.40 -12.87
N GLU A 915 -40.22 24.99 -13.82
CA GLU A 915 -40.55 26.42 -13.83
C GLU A 915 -41.38 26.84 -12.61
N ALA A 916 -42.36 26.04 -12.18
CA ALA A 916 -43.12 26.32 -10.96
C ALA A 916 -42.21 26.35 -9.73
N LYS A 917 -41.24 25.43 -9.64
CA LYS A 917 -40.24 25.38 -8.55
C LYS A 917 -39.24 26.53 -8.61
N THR A 918 -38.77 26.96 -9.79
CA THR A 918 -37.85 28.11 -9.90
C THR A 918 -38.57 29.44 -9.64
N LYS A 919 -39.78 29.65 -10.18
CA LYS A 919 -40.64 30.81 -9.87
C LYS A 919 -40.99 30.86 -8.38
N GLY A 920 -41.19 29.70 -7.74
CA GLY A 920 -41.35 29.57 -6.29
C GLY A 920 -40.11 29.92 -5.47
N ARG A 921 -38.91 29.48 -5.89
CA ARG A 921 -37.63 29.88 -5.27
C ARG A 921 -37.36 31.37 -5.41
N ALA A 922 -37.63 31.96 -6.59
CA ALA A 922 -37.43 33.39 -6.84
C ALA A 922 -38.30 34.29 -5.94
N LYS A 923 -39.57 33.94 -5.70
CA LYS A 923 -40.40 34.68 -4.73
C LYS A 923 -39.88 34.57 -3.29
N LYS A 924 -39.34 33.41 -2.88
CA LYS A 924 -38.73 33.24 -1.56
C LYS A 924 -37.41 33.99 -1.39
N SER A 925 -36.56 34.08 -2.41
CA SER A 925 -35.30 34.85 -2.31
C SER A 925 -35.52 36.36 -2.27
N VAL A 926 -36.53 36.89 -2.98
CA VAL A 926 -36.90 38.32 -2.89
C VAL A 926 -37.46 38.68 -1.50
N GLN A 927 -38.29 37.82 -0.89
CA GLN A 927 -38.76 38.05 0.49
C GLN A 927 -37.63 37.96 1.53
N LYS A 928 -36.60 37.13 1.29
CA LYS A 928 -35.41 37.00 2.15
C LYS A 928 -34.30 38.05 1.85
N LYS A 929 -34.63 39.11 1.10
CA LYS A 929 -33.84 40.35 0.93
C LYS A 929 -34.61 41.62 1.37
N LYS A 930 -35.78 41.45 2.00
CA LYS A 930 -36.57 42.52 2.65
C LYS A 930 -36.95 42.16 4.11
N LYS A 931 -36.17 41.24 4.68
CA LYS A 931 -35.96 40.93 6.09
C LYS A 931 -34.48 40.65 6.24
#